data_AF-A0A8S2S2B1-F1
#
_entry.id   AF-A0A8S2S2B1-F1
#
_cell.length_a   1.000
_cell.length_b   1.000
_cell.length_c   1.000
_cell.angle_alpha   90.00
_cell.angle_beta   90.00
_cell.angle_gamma   90.00
#
_symmetry.space_group_name_H-M   'P 1'
#
loop_
_entity.id
_entity.type
_entity.pdbx_description
1 polymer ?
#
loop_
_entity_poly.entity_id
_entity_poly.type
_entity_poly.pdbx_seq_one_letter_code
_entity_poly.pdbx_strand_id
1 'polypeptide(L)'
;MNQLKTYCAKITPVKQFRNFTVPWKSGGLDIREEASHRQYIDELCTFLTSTIMTSVENTCRIMLNKTLSTFHEDLIHHAKFAQEKTKFFFGREELLESVHSRIELNRRNTSTPIAFIAESGCGKTSFMARLAKELRIWYPESAVFIRFLGTSAPSTSIELVIRSLCTQLTTLYGHDDDDDDDDGKNSNSNDGDEDNESSTFSSLVRIFHDKLKLVSKKRLKIIRKKVRPKPLFILLDAIDQLDDTSKYSFQFDSWLLRFLPRDVHIFISFIPTIEHFNIKDLFLQFMRNDDSTLFTVPRLRPNDCEDIIRSSLQAYNRQLTSEQYIYLLTTVEQNPKPLYLKLLIDIARRWTYFPKQSTQTTLSLPETIEDAVEQLFSRLENRHGKEFVQYSLAYLVYGLNGISEIELEDCLSINDIVLNEIYAHHDPPIPNTIHVPSLLCQSLLYSIKEYLSRKRIHDKHILSFYHRKFSESTGKRYKHLREQCHEHLIEIYSNDQPSYKRTIVLKQRNNKIIDDADRLINSQITNKLNKRKLVALPYHCLEFGTEKDHLLRSICLFNLNFLSCQLQSLGHTTFLDSIRYCLRLRPNWIDLKRLYRAVWSIDDESIKDVDVSLILSEQILGFIDDYHTSQLYDELNDSDENNDLEKLLIDCRKYCDEHDNSFRSVYAGFPQETGALAWSFSPITHVLFLNEFYTLVVLDGHQDDDKNHFIETHTVAMINMQTGKVDKIFLDKDFNKIWNGYITKNGNKIYLFGVEGVKTFNSRTGDMLSEKTLSWDNKSFCNKAYCMTTNDEMKRVSSRKVYILNDPWFYLLSKTFEILCTWWWPMNGAL
;
A
#
# COMPACT_ATOMS: atom_id res chain seq x y z
N MET A 1 25.17 46.20 -24.08
CA MET A 1 23.74 46.09 -23.72
C MET A 1 22.81 46.18 -24.93
N ASN A 2 22.88 47.24 -25.75
CA ASN A 2 22.04 47.35 -26.97
C ASN A 2 22.26 46.20 -27.97
N GLN A 3 23.51 45.79 -28.23
CA GLN A 3 23.81 44.62 -29.06
C GLN A 3 23.21 43.31 -28.51
N LEU A 4 23.13 43.17 -27.18
CA LEU A 4 22.57 42.00 -26.51
C LEU A 4 21.04 41.99 -26.63
N LYS A 5 20.39 43.16 -26.51
CA LYS A 5 18.96 43.33 -26.80
C LYS A 5 18.63 42.98 -28.26
N THR A 6 19.44 43.46 -29.21
CA THR A 6 19.26 43.17 -30.63
C THR A 6 19.50 41.69 -30.96
N TYR A 7 20.44 41.05 -30.26
CA TYR A 7 20.71 39.62 -30.41
C TYR A 7 19.55 38.78 -29.85
N CYS A 8 19.11 39.02 -28.61
CA CYS A 8 17.94 38.35 -28.03
C CYS A 8 16.66 38.52 -28.88
N ALA A 9 16.42 39.72 -29.41
CA ALA A 9 15.30 39.99 -30.31
C ALA A 9 15.31 39.18 -31.62
N LYS A 10 16.48 38.67 -32.06
CA LYS A 10 16.60 37.83 -33.26
C LYS A 10 16.37 36.34 -33.01
N ILE A 11 16.56 35.86 -31.78
CA ILE A 11 16.51 34.42 -31.43
C ILE A 11 15.21 34.02 -30.74
N THR A 12 14.49 34.98 -30.16
CA THR A 12 13.23 34.70 -29.43
C THR A 12 12.02 35.06 -30.31
N PRO A 13 11.00 34.20 -30.43
CA PRO A 13 9.80 34.48 -31.24
C PRO A 13 9.08 35.77 -30.79
N VAL A 14 8.60 36.58 -31.75
CA VAL A 14 8.00 37.92 -31.53
C VAL A 14 6.85 37.94 -30.50
N LYS A 15 6.17 36.80 -30.29
CA LYS A 15 5.05 36.66 -29.33
C LYS A 15 5.45 36.62 -27.84
N GLN A 16 6.74 36.70 -27.50
CA GLN A 16 7.23 36.58 -26.11
C GLN A 16 7.86 37.88 -25.56
N PHE A 17 7.73 39.01 -26.26
CA PHE A 17 8.27 40.30 -25.78
C PHE A 17 7.18 41.15 -25.11
N ARG A 18 7.44 41.57 -23.87
CA ARG A 18 6.72 42.67 -23.22
C ARG A 18 7.72 43.76 -22.87
N ASN A 19 7.49 44.95 -23.42
CA ASN A 19 8.36 46.10 -23.21
C ASN A 19 7.78 46.98 -22.11
N PHE A 20 8.63 47.32 -21.14
CA PHE A 20 8.32 48.29 -20.11
C PHE A 20 9.21 49.51 -20.30
N THR A 21 8.61 50.70 -20.22
CA THR A 21 9.37 51.97 -20.26
C THR A 21 9.28 52.58 -18.88
N VAL A 22 10.43 52.67 -18.20
CA VAL A 22 10.50 53.10 -16.80
C VAL A 22 11.52 54.23 -16.69
N PRO A 23 11.18 55.37 -16.07
CA PRO A 23 12.13 56.46 -15.85
C PRO A 23 13.25 56.00 -14.91
N TRP A 24 14.51 56.24 -15.24
CA TRP A 24 15.65 55.82 -14.42
C TRP A 24 16.14 56.96 -13.52
N LYS A 25 16.25 56.72 -12.21
CA LYS A 25 16.82 57.69 -11.24
C LYS A 25 18.23 57.28 -10.79
N SER A 26 18.97 58.22 -10.20
CA SER A 26 20.35 58.01 -9.73
C SER A 26 20.49 56.93 -8.64
N GLY A 27 19.42 56.67 -7.88
CA GLY A 27 19.32 55.57 -6.91
C GLY A 27 18.75 54.25 -7.48
N GLY A 28 18.46 54.18 -8.78
CA GLY A 28 17.82 53.02 -9.42
C GLY A 28 16.29 53.03 -9.31
N LEU A 29 15.71 51.84 -9.18
CA LEU A 29 14.27 51.64 -9.00
C LEU A 29 13.89 51.83 -7.52
N ASP A 30 13.06 52.82 -7.24
CA ASP A 30 12.49 53.08 -5.92
C ASP A 30 10.96 52.94 -5.93
N ILE A 31 10.44 51.90 -5.29
CA ILE A 31 9.02 51.53 -5.23
C ILE A 31 8.26 52.32 -4.14
N ARG A 32 8.98 52.95 -3.20
CA ARG A 32 8.40 53.67 -2.07
C ARG A 32 8.08 55.11 -2.44
N GLU A 33 8.98 55.76 -3.18
CA GLU A 33 8.84 57.17 -3.52
C GLU A 33 8.27 57.44 -4.93
N GLU A 34 8.35 56.47 -5.85
CA GLU A 34 7.94 56.69 -7.25
C GLU A 34 6.80 55.76 -7.67
N ALA A 35 5.64 56.34 -7.97
CA ALA A 35 4.46 55.60 -8.38
C ALA A 35 4.68 54.83 -9.69
N SER A 36 5.45 55.37 -10.65
CA SER A 36 5.73 54.69 -11.92
C SER A 36 6.59 53.44 -11.75
N HIS A 37 7.47 53.40 -10.73
CA HIS A 37 8.25 52.20 -10.43
C HIS A 37 7.40 51.12 -9.78
N ARG A 38 6.49 51.51 -8.88
CA ARG A 38 5.52 50.57 -8.28
C ARG A 38 4.63 49.95 -9.33
N GLN A 39 4.06 50.77 -10.21
CA GLN A 39 3.24 50.30 -11.32
C GLN A 39 4.02 49.36 -12.25
N TYR A 40 5.29 49.67 -12.57
CA TYR A 40 6.13 48.76 -13.35
C TYR A 40 6.30 47.39 -12.70
N ILE A 41 6.60 47.34 -11.40
CA ILE A 41 6.79 46.08 -10.67
C ILE A 41 5.48 45.29 -10.61
N ASP A 42 4.36 45.95 -10.33
CA ASP A 42 3.04 45.29 -10.27
C ASP A 42 2.64 44.71 -11.64
N GLU A 43 2.84 45.47 -12.72
CA GLU A 43 2.58 44.99 -14.08
C GLU A 43 3.54 43.87 -14.51
N LEU A 44 4.81 43.95 -14.11
CA LEU A 44 5.79 42.89 -14.36
C LEU A 44 5.40 41.61 -13.61
N CYS A 45 5.09 41.69 -12.32
CA CYS A 45 4.65 40.56 -11.52
C CYS A 45 3.36 39.95 -12.08
N THR A 46 2.36 40.77 -12.40
CA THR A 46 1.10 40.30 -12.99
C THR A 46 1.34 39.60 -14.33
N PHE A 47 2.18 40.16 -15.20
CA PHE A 47 2.53 39.53 -16.46
C PHE A 47 3.29 38.22 -16.28
N LEU A 48 4.26 38.18 -15.36
CA LEU A 48 5.05 36.99 -15.09
C LEU A 48 4.18 35.88 -14.52
N THR A 49 3.36 36.20 -13.51
CA THR A 49 2.42 35.25 -12.88
C THR A 49 1.40 34.75 -13.90
N SER A 50 0.77 35.61 -14.69
CA SER A 50 -0.18 35.17 -15.73
C SER A 50 0.49 34.30 -16.79
N THR A 51 1.69 34.67 -17.27
CA THR A 51 2.42 33.88 -18.27
C THR A 51 2.83 32.51 -17.72
N ILE A 52 3.31 32.46 -16.47
CA ILE A 52 3.64 31.21 -15.79
C ILE A 52 2.38 30.38 -15.59
N MET A 53 1.28 30.97 -15.09
CA MET A 53 0.01 30.26 -14.91
C MET A 53 -0.52 29.69 -16.21
N THR A 54 -0.56 30.48 -17.30
CA THR A 54 -0.95 29.98 -18.62
C THR A 54 0.00 28.89 -19.14
N SER A 55 1.30 28.99 -18.87
CA SER A 55 2.26 27.93 -19.20
C SER A 55 2.02 26.66 -18.37
N VAL A 56 1.73 26.80 -17.08
CA VAL A 56 1.38 25.70 -16.17
C VAL A 56 0.07 25.07 -16.63
N GLU A 57 -0.98 25.84 -16.89
CA GLU A 57 -2.26 25.38 -17.42
C GLU A 57 -2.10 24.66 -18.75
N ASN A 58 -1.32 25.21 -19.69
CA ASN A 58 -1.02 24.55 -20.95
C ASN A 58 -0.22 23.26 -20.74
N THR A 59 0.72 23.25 -19.79
CA THR A 59 1.47 22.04 -19.42
C THR A 59 0.56 21.01 -18.76
N CYS A 60 -0.33 21.42 -17.86
CA CYS A 60 -1.35 20.59 -17.24
C CYS A 60 -2.31 20.04 -18.28
N ARG A 61 -2.75 20.85 -19.26
CA ARG A 61 -3.59 20.42 -20.37
C ARG A 61 -2.87 19.47 -21.30
N ILE A 62 -1.58 19.70 -21.56
CA ILE A 62 -0.71 18.76 -22.26
C ILE A 62 -0.50 17.49 -21.43
N MET A 63 -0.41 17.55 -20.10
CA MET A 63 -0.30 16.37 -19.23
C MET A 63 -1.63 15.59 -19.17
N LEU A 64 -2.76 16.28 -19.15
CA LEU A 64 -4.11 15.73 -19.26
C LEU A 64 -4.36 15.09 -20.63
N ASN A 65 -3.83 15.69 -21.71
CA ASN A 65 -3.88 15.13 -23.08
C ASN A 65 -2.74 14.14 -23.37
N LYS A 66 -1.67 14.12 -22.56
CA LYS A 66 -0.62 13.10 -22.50
C LYS A 66 -0.98 12.04 -21.45
N THR A 67 -2.25 11.72 -21.32
CA THR A 67 -2.69 10.36 -20.98
C THR A 67 -2.28 9.35 -22.08
N LEU A 68 -1.08 9.46 -22.64
CA LEU A 68 -0.25 8.28 -22.87
C LEU A 68 0.02 7.75 -21.45
N SER A 69 -0.94 6.94 -20.99
CA SER A 69 -1.21 6.54 -19.63
C SER A 69 0.03 6.34 -18.77
N THR A 70 -0.05 6.61 -17.46
CA THR A 70 0.93 6.21 -16.43
C THR A 70 1.51 4.81 -16.67
N PHE A 71 0.70 3.91 -17.22
CA PHE A 71 1.07 2.61 -17.75
C PHE A 71 2.18 2.62 -18.84
N HIS A 72 2.12 3.48 -19.87
CA HIS A 72 3.17 3.59 -20.88
C HIS A 72 4.51 4.08 -20.30
N GLU A 73 4.47 5.05 -19.37
CA GLU A 73 5.68 5.50 -18.67
C GLU A 73 6.31 4.36 -17.87
N ASP A 74 5.48 3.55 -17.21
CA ASP A 74 5.89 2.34 -16.47
C ASP A 74 6.55 1.29 -17.39
N LEU A 75 5.96 1.03 -18.57
CA LEU A 75 6.55 0.14 -19.58
C LEU A 75 7.91 0.65 -20.07
N ILE A 76 8.04 1.95 -20.34
CA ILE A 76 9.29 2.57 -20.77
C ILE A 76 10.35 2.48 -19.67
N HIS A 77 9.97 2.69 -18.40
CA HIS A 77 10.84 2.55 -17.25
C HIS A 77 11.45 1.14 -17.19
N HIS A 78 10.63 0.09 -17.23
CA HIS A 78 11.13 -1.28 -17.20
C HIS A 78 11.99 -1.62 -18.43
N ALA A 79 11.65 -1.13 -19.62
CA ALA A 79 12.46 -1.34 -20.81
C ALA A 79 13.85 -0.68 -20.72
N LYS A 80 13.92 0.58 -20.28
CA LYS A 80 15.19 1.29 -20.04
C LYS A 80 16.02 0.59 -18.98
N PHE A 81 15.38 0.18 -17.89
CA PHE A 81 16.03 -0.53 -16.80
C PHE A 81 16.64 -1.86 -17.27
N ALA A 82 15.91 -2.65 -18.07
CA ALA A 82 16.46 -3.87 -18.67
C ALA A 82 17.68 -3.58 -19.55
N GLN A 83 17.59 -2.55 -20.41
CA GLN A 83 18.68 -2.17 -21.30
C GLN A 83 19.95 -1.83 -20.52
N GLU A 84 19.84 -1.04 -19.44
CA GLU A 84 20.97 -0.68 -18.59
C GLU A 84 21.63 -1.90 -17.93
N LYS A 85 20.83 -2.83 -17.41
CA LYS A 85 21.34 -4.04 -16.73
C LYS A 85 22.01 -5.04 -17.67
N THR A 86 21.73 -4.98 -18.98
CA THR A 86 22.37 -5.85 -19.97
C THR A 86 23.72 -5.35 -20.51
N LYS A 87 24.11 -4.09 -20.28
CA LYS A 87 25.32 -3.49 -20.89
C LYS A 87 26.62 -4.20 -20.51
N PHE A 88 26.73 -4.67 -19.27
CA PHE A 88 27.94 -5.32 -18.72
C PHE A 88 27.63 -6.75 -18.24
N PHE A 89 26.73 -7.45 -18.93
CA PHE A 89 26.40 -8.84 -18.59
C PHE A 89 27.30 -9.80 -19.39
N PHE A 90 28.06 -10.64 -18.66
CA PHE A 90 28.94 -11.68 -19.21
C PHE A 90 28.67 -13.01 -18.50
N GLY A 91 28.82 -14.11 -19.23
CA GLY A 91 28.69 -15.47 -18.71
C GLY A 91 27.26 -15.99 -18.57
N ARG A 92 27.15 -17.15 -17.89
CA ARG A 92 25.89 -17.87 -17.57
C ARG A 92 25.15 -18.42 -18.80
N GLU A 93 25.90 -18.73 -19.85
CA GLU A 93 25.37 -19.34 -21.08
C GLU A 93 24.70 -20.68 -20.79
N GLU A 94 25.32 -21.52 -19.96
CA GLU A 94 24.77 -22.84 -19.55
C GLU A 94 23.38 -22.73 -18.90
N LEU A 95 23.18 -21.69 -18.07
CA LEU A 95 21.89 -21.44 -17.43
C LEU A 95 20.84 -20.98 -18.45
N LEU A 96 21.23 -20.08 -19.38
CA LEU A 96 20.36 -19.65 -20.47
C LEU A 96 19.96 -20.83 -21.37
N GLU A 97 20.90 -21.71 -21.70
CA GLU A 97 20.66 -22.93 -22.47
C GLU A 97 19.75 -23.92 -21.76
N SER A 98 19.91 -24.07 -20.44
CA SER A 98 19.04 -24.92 -19.61
C SER A 98 17.59 -24.40 -19.62
N VAL A 99 17.42 -23.09 -19.50
CA VAL A 99 16.10 -22.43 -19.60
C VAL A 99 15.51 -22.61 -21.00
N HIS A 100 16.30 -22.38 -22.05
CA HIS A 100 15.87 -22.56 -23.43
C HIS A 100 15.40 -23.99 -23.70
N SER A 101 16.18 -24.98 -23.28
CA SER A 101 15.85 -26.41 -23.40
C SER A 101 14.55 -26.77 -22.68
N ARG A 102 14.31 -26.18 -21.51
CA ARG A 102 13.05 -26.37 -20.75
C ARG A 102 11.85 -25.77 -21.49
N ILE A 103 11.98 -24.59 -22.10
CA ILE A 103 10.92 -23.99 -22.92
C ILE A 103 10.61 -24.92 -24.11
N GLU A 104 11.63 -25.45 -24.78
CA GLU A 104 11.49 -26.38 -25.91
C GLU A 104 10.75 -27.67 -25.53
N LEU A 105 11.09 -28.28 -24.40
CA LEU A 105 10.42 -29.48 -23.89
C LEU A 105 8.93 -29.24 -23.62
N ASN A 106 8.58 -28.04 -23.17
CA ASN A 106 7.21 -27.67 -22.82
C ASN A 106 6.36 -27.20 -24.01
N ARG A 107 6.90 -27.11 -25.24
CA ARG A 107 6.14 -26.67 -26.43
C ARG A 107 4.89 -27.50 -26.76
N ARG A 108 4.84 -28.76 -26.30
CA ARG A 108 3.73 -29.69 -26.57
C ARG A 108 2.82 -29.95 -25.36
N ASN A 109 3.21 -29.49 -24.17
CA ASN A 109 2.51 -29.76 -22.90
C ASN A 109 2.12 -28.45 -22.21
N THR A 110 1.36 -28.54 -21.12
CA THR A 110 1.16 -27.40 -20.21
C THR A 110 2.49 -27.00 -19.59
N SER A 111 2.82 -25.70 -19.66
CA SER A 111 4.00 -25.14 -19.01
C SER A 111 3.73 -24.89 -17.53
N THR A 112 4.80 -24.75 -16.75
CA THR A 112 4.75 -24.36 -15.35
C THR A 112 5.61 -23.11 -15.14
N PRO A 113 5.33 -22.29 -14.10
CA PRO A 113 6.18 -21.17 -13.74
C PRO A 113 7.61 -21.63 -13.42
N ILE A 114 8.59 -20.81 -13.77
CA ILE A 114 10.01 -21.07 -13.49
C ILE A 114 10.52 -19.98 -12.54
N ALA A 115 11.16 -20.38 -11.44
CA ALA A 115 11.75 -19.49 -10.46
C ALA A 115 13.28 -19.44 -10.56
N PHE A 116 13.84 -18.24 -10.41
CA PHE A 116 15.28 -18.00 -10.30
C PHE A 116 15.64 -17.50 -8.90
N ILE A 117 16.51 -18.24 -8.22
CA ILE A 117 16.95 -17.93 -6.86
C ILE A 117 18.45 -17.70 -6.78
N ALA A 118 18.85 -16.79 -5.90
CA ALA A 118 20.24 -16.51 -5.57
C ALA A 118 20.31 -15.58 -4.36
N GLU A 119 21.46 -15.55 -3.69
CA GLU A 119 21.76 -14.52 -2.70
C GLU A 119 21.65 -13.10 -3.31
N SER A 120 21.46 -12.10 -2.44
CA SER A 120 21.50 -10.69 -2.87
C SER A 120 22.85 -10.35 -3.50
N GLY A 121 22.82 -9.58 -4.59
CA GLY A 121 24.04 -9.13 -5.28
C GLY A 121 24.64 -10.13 -6.26
N CYS A 122 24.12 -11.36 -6.38
CA CYS A 122 24.56 -12.33 -7.38
C CYS A 122 24.11 -12.00 -8.82
N GLY A 123 23.36 -10.92 -9.04
CA GLY A 123 23.00 -10.46 -10.40
C GLY A 123 21.77 -11.13 -11.00
N LYS A 124 20.80 -11.56 -10.17
CA LYS A 124 19.48 -12.07 -10.62
C LYS A 124 18.78 -11.10 -11.56
N THR A 125 18.67 -9.83 -11.17
CA THR A 125 18.07 -8.77 -11.98
C THR A 125 18.74 -8.60 -13.35
N SER A 126 20.07 -8.66 -13.40
CA SER A 126 20.81 -8.60 -14.67
C SER A 126 20.58 -9.86 -15.51
N PHE A 127 20.45 -11.03 -14.87
CA PHE A 127 20.08 -12.27 -15.55
C PHE A 127 18.65 -12.19 -16.12
N MET A 128 17.66 -11.70 -15.37
CA MET A 128 16.29 -11.51 -15.85
C MET A 128 16.23 -10.55 -17.04
N ALA A 129 16.99 -9.44 -16.98
CA ALA A 129 17.12 -8.51 -18.09
C ALA A 129 17.77 -9.17 -19.32
N ARG A 130 18.82 -9.99 -19.12
CA ARG A 130 19.46 -10.74 -20.21
C ARG A 130 18.51 -11.78 -20.80
N LEU A 131 17.80 -12.54 -19.97
CA LEU A 131 16.84 -13.54 -20.40
C LEU A 131 15.74 -12.90 -21.25
N ALA A 132 15.20 -11.74 -20.86
CA ALA A 132 14.23 -11.01 -21.68
C ALA A 132 14.77 -10.63 -23.07
N LYS A 133 16.07 -10.26 -23.15
CA LYS A 133 16.75 -9.97 -24.42
C LYS A 133 16.92 -11.23 -25.26
N GLU A 134 17.38 -12.33 -24.66
CA GLU A 134 17.55 -13.63 -25.33
C GLU A 134 16.23 -14.21 -25.82
N LEU A 135 15.15 -14.10 -25.05
CA LEU A 135 13.82 -14.57 -25.46
C LEU A 135 13.33 -13.88 -26.73
N ARG A 136 13.63 -12.58 -26.93
CA ARG A 136 13.34 -11.87 -28.19
C ARG A 136 14.20 -12.36 -29.36
N ILE A 137 15.41 -12.84 -29.10
CA ILE A 137 16.32 -13.39 -30.11
C ILE A 137 15.90 -14.80 -30.50
N TRP A 138 15.66 -15.68 -29.52
CA TRP A 138 15.24 -17.07 -29.72
C TRP A 138 13.84 -17.16 -30.32
N TYR A 139 12.96 -16.23 -29.94
CA TYR A 139 11.57 -16.16 -30.40
C TYR A 139 11.26 -14.77 -30.98
N PRO A 140 11.75 -14.47 -32.20
CA PRO A 140 11.38 -13.26 -32.91
C PRO A 140 9.86 -13.15 -32.98
N GLU A 141 9.32 -11.94 -32.85
CA GLU A 141 7.88 -11.65 -32.83
C GLU A 141 7.11 -12.05 -31.56
N SER A 142 7.76 -12.66 -30.57
CA SER A 142 7.09 -13.01 -29.30
C SER A 142 7.00 -11.82 -28.36
N ALA A 143 5.87 -11.74 -27.64
CA ALA A 143 5.67 -10.73 -26.63
C ALA A 143 6.49 -11.09 -25.37
N VAL A 144 7.33 -10.17 -24.93
CA VAL A 144 8.13 -10.30 -23.70
C VAL A 144 7.76 -9.15 -22.77
N PHE A 145 7.05 -9.47 -21.70
CA PHE A 145 6.68 -8.53 -20.64
C PHE A 145 7.68 -8.70 -19.52
N ILE A 146 8.37 -7.63 -19.14
CA ILE A 146 9.27 -7.61 -18.00
C ILE A 146 8.80 -6.55 -17.01
N ARG A 147 8.78 -6.93 -15.72
CA ARG A 147 8.52 -6.04 -14.59
C ARG A 147 9.65 -6.22 -13.58
N PHE A 148 10.30 -5.12 -13.24
CA PHE A 148 11.26 -5.06 -12.13
C PHE A 148 10.52 -4.57 -10.90
N LEU A 149 10.18 -5.49 -10.00
CA LEU A 149 9.28 -5.22 -8.89
C LEU A 149 9.95 -4.29 -7.88
N GLY A 150 9.14 -3.41 -7.31
CA GLY A 150 9.58 -2.36 -6.39
C GLY A 150 10.38 -1.23 -7.06
N THR A 151 10.43 -1.11 -8.39
CA THR A 151 11.22 -0.06 -9.08
C THR A 151 10.37 1.10 -9.63
N SER A 152 9.05 0.95 -9.69
CA SER A 152 8.06 1.95 -10.12
C SER A 152 6.77 1.84 -9.28
N ALA A 153 5.93 2.88 -9.22
CA ALA A 153 4.67 2.87 -8.46
C ALA A 153 3.78 1.65 -8.76
N PRO A 154 3.49 1.33 -10.04
CA PRO A 154 2.65 0.18 -10.38
C PRO A 154 3.29 -1.18 -10.09
N SER A 155 4.54 -1.20 -9.62
CA SER A 155 5.31 -2.41 -9.32
C SER A 155 5.57 -2.64 -7.83
N THR A 156 4.98 -1.84 -6.93
CA THR A 156 5.21 -1.99 -5.48
C THR A 156 4.29 -3.01 -4.81
N SER A 157 3.11 -3.29 -5.37
CA SER A 157 2.19 -4.34 -4.89
C SER A 157 1.84 -5.33 -6.00
N ILE A 158 1.57 -6.58 -5.63
CA ILE A 158 1.18 -7.61 -6.60
C ILE A 158 -0.11 -7.26 -7.32
N GLU A 159 -1.04 -6.58 -6.65
CA GLU A 159 -2.29 -6.12 -7.24
C GLU A 159 -2.05 -5.14 -8.39
N LEU A 160 -1.23 -4.10 -8.16
CA LEU A 160 -0.90 -3.11 -9.18
C LEU A 160 -0.15 -3.74 -10.36
N VAL A 161 0.73 -4.71 -10.08
CA VAL A 161 1.47 -5.45 -11.11
C VAL A 161 0.50 -6.24 -11.99
N ILE A 162 -0.46 -6.97 -11.38
CA ILE A 162 -1.45 -7.74 -12.13
C ILE A 162 -2.35 -6.80 -12.94
N ARG A 163 -2.78 -5.67 -12.38
CA ARG A 163 -3.54 -4.64 -13.10
C ARG A 163 -2.77 -4.14 -14.33
N SER A 164 -1.51 -3.78 -14.17
CA SER A 164 -0.61 -3.38 -15.26
C SER A 164 -0.44 -4.49 -16.31
N LEU A 165 -0.30 -5.75 -15.90
CA LEU A 165 -0.22 -6.89 -16.83
C LEU A 165 -1.54 -7.10 -17.58
N CYS A 166 -2.69 -6.99 -16.91
CA CYS A 166 -4.01 -7.08 -17.53
C CYS A 166 -4.19 -5.99 -18.59
N THR A 167 -3.85 -4.74 -18.28
CA THR A 167 -3.85 -3.64 -19.25
C THR A 167 -2.96 -3.97 -20.45
N GLN A 168 -1.72 -4.41 -20.21
CA GLN A 168 -0.80 -4.77 -21.30
C GLN A 168 -1.30 -5.93 -22.17
N LEU A 169 -1.93 -6.93 -21.55
CA LEU A 169 -2.55 -8.05 -22.25
C LEU A 169 -3.71 -7.58 -23.13
N THR A 170 -4.59 -6.73 -22.61
CA THR A 170 -5.70 -6.14 -23.38
C THR A 170 -5.18 -5.35 -24.57
N THR A 171 -4.20 -4.45 -24.37
CA THR A 171 -3.65 -3.61 -25.44
C THR A 171 -3.05 -4.44 -26.58
N LEU A 172 -2.48 -5.62 -26.28
CA LEU A 172 -1.82 -6.46 -27.29
C LEU A 172 -2.71 -7.55 -27.89
N TYR A 173 -3.75 -8.00 -27.18
CA TYR A 173 -4.57 -9.15 -27.60
C TYR A 173 -6.07 -8.87 -27.71
N GLY A 174 -6.54 -7.65 -27.40
CA GLY A 174 -7.95 -7.24 -27.49
C GLY A 174 -8.85 -7.85 -26.40
N HIS A 175 -10.17 -7.70 -26.56
CA HIS A 175 -11.19 -8.26 -25.67
C HIS A 175 -11.74 -9.59 -26.21
N ASP A 176 -12.58 -10.26 -25.42
CA ASP A 176 -13.22 -11.53 -25.83
C ASP A 176 -14.25 -11.32 -26.97
N ASP A 177 -14.79 -10.10 -27.12
CA ASP A 177 -15.92 -9.79 -28.03
C ASP A 177 -15.51 -9.46 -29.49
N ASP A 178 -14.23 -9.39 -29.81
CA ASP A 178 -13.75 -8.99 -31.16
C ASP A 178 -13.89 -10.10 -32.23
N ASP A 179 -14.49 -11.25 -31.92
CA ASP A 179 -14.38 -12.49 -32.72
C ASP A 179 -15.73 -13.06 -33.24
N ASP A 180 -16.85 -12.35 -33.10
CA ASP A 180 -18.14 -12.72 -33.72
C ASP A 180 -18.45 -11.81 -34.93
N ASP A 181 -18.25 -12.41 -36.11
CA ASP A 181 -18.80 -12.08 -37.44
C ASP A 181 -18.37 -10.79 -38.19
N ASP A 182 -17.75 -11.07 -39.34
CA ASP A 182 -17.69 -10.26 -40.56
C ASP A 182 -19.13 -9.99 -41.05
N ASP A 183 -19.82 -9.01 -40.46
CA ASP A 183 -20.94 -8.34 -41.10
C ASP A 183 -21.02 -6.89 -40.63
N GLY A 184 -20.89 -5.98 -41.60
CA GLY A 184 -20.76 -4.55 -41.37
C GLY A 184 -21.91 -3.95 -40.56
N LYS A 185 -21.64 -3.63 -39.30
CA LYS A 185 -22.33 -2.56 -38.57
C LYS A 185 -21.30 -1.73 -37.82
N ASN A 186 -21.20 -0.46 -38.24
CA ASN A 186 -20.60 0.60 -37.45
C ASN A 186 -21.30 0.68 -36.08
N SER A 187 -20.69 0.12 -35.05
CA SER A 187 -20.91 0.52 -33.67
C SER A 187 -19.84 1.55 -33.30
N ASN A 188 -20.20 2.83 -33.51
CA ASN A 188 -19.63 3.89 -32.69
C ASN A 188 -20.19 3.72 -31.27
N SER A 189 -19.53 2.88 -30.47
CA SER A 189 -19.62 2.93 -29.01
C SER A 189 -18.28 3.47 -28.51
N ASN A 190 -18.21 4.79 -28.42
CA ASN A 190 -17.30 5.46 -27.49
C ASN A 190 -17.81 5.16 -26.07
N ASP A 191 -17.65 3.94 -25.59
CA ASP A 191 -17.86 3.62 -24.19
C ASP A 191 -16.49 3.70 -23.52
N GLY A 192 -16.25 4.88 -22.94
CA GLY A 192 -15.14 5.16 -22.05
C GLY A 192 -15.34 4.54 -20.67
N ASP A 193 -15.64 3.23 -20.62
CA ASP A 193 -15.79 2.46 -19.37
C ASP A 193 -14.43 1.88 -18.90
N GLU A 194 -13.34 2.59 -19.16
CA GLU A 194 -12.09 2.40 -18.41
C GLU A 194 -12.21 3.21 -17.12
N ASP A 195 -12.95 2.73 -16.11
CA ASP A 195 -12.81 3.09 -14.68
C ASP A 195 -13.74 2.29 -13.74
N ASN A 196 -14.01 1.01 -14.04
CA ASN A 196 -14.60 0.10 -13.05
C ASN A 196 -13.52 -0.35 -12.04
N GLU A 197 -13.13 0.59 -11.17
CA GLU A 197 -12.09 0.45 -10.15
C GLU A 197 -12.61 -0.09 -8.80
N SER A 198 -13.74 -0.82 -8.79
CA SER A 198 -14.19 -1.65 -7.65
C SER A 198 -14.12 -3.13 -8.02
N SER A 199 -12.89 -3.64 -8.16
CA SER A 199 -12.66 -5.08 -8.36
C SER A 199 -11.86 -5.60 -7.17
N THR A 200 -12.48 -6.41 -6.32
CA THR A 200 -11.77 -7.19 -5.31
C THR A 200 -10.55 -7.89 -5.93
N PHE A 201 -9.45 -8.05 -5.16
CA PHE A 201 -8.23 -8.71 -5.66
C PHE A 201 -8.51 -10.07 -6.33
N SER A 202 -9.44 -10.85 -5.77
CA SER A 202 -9.91 -12.12 -6.35
C SER A 202 -10.51 -11.95 -7.76
N SER A 203 -11.29 -10.88 -7.98
CA SER A 203 -11.86 -10.56 -9.29
C SER A 203 -10.78 -10.17 -10.28
N LEU A 204 -9.79 -9.37 -9.85
CA LEU A 204 -8.65 -8.99 -10.67
C LEU A 204 -7.81 -10.22 -11.08
N VAL A 205 -7.54 -11.14 -10.14
CA VAL A 205 -6.83 -12.39 -10.40
C VAL A 205 -7.60 -13.26 -11.39
N ARG A 206 -8.94 -13.36 -11.26
CA ARG A 206 -9.78 -14.09 -12.21
C ARG A 206 -9.65 -13.51 -13.62
N ILE A 207 -9.76 -12.18 -13.76
CA ILE A 207 -9.59 -11.49 -15.04
C ILE A 207 -8.20 -11.77 -15.64
N PHE A 208 -7.15 -11.74 -14.81
CA PHE A 208 -5.80 -12.05 -15.25
C PHE A 208 -5.69 -13.48 -15.80
N HIS A 209 -6.21 -14.46 -15.07
CA HIS A 209 -6.20 -15.87 -15.49
C HIS A 209 -6.98 -16.09 -16.78
N ASP A 210 -8.13 -15.45 -16.93
CA ASP A 210 -8.95 -15.57 -18.13
C ASP A 210 -8.29 -14.92 -19.34
N LYS A 211 -7.62 -13.77 -19.17
CA LYS A 211 -6.79 -13.16 -20.22
C LYS A 211 -5.63 -14.07 -20.64
N LEU A 212 -4.94 -14.74 -19.71
CA LEU A 212 -3.89 -15.71 -20.07
C LEU A 212 -4.45 -16.88 -20.89
N LYS A 213 -5.64 -17.38 -20.55
CA LYS A 213 -6.33 -18.43 -21.33
C LYS A 213 -6.75 -17.91 -22.71
N LEU A 214 -7.22 -16.66 -22.80
CA LEU A 214 -7.59 -16.02 -24.07
C LEU A 214 -6.40 -15.93 -25.03
N VAL A 215 -5.24 -15.51 -24.55
CA VAL A 215 -4.00 -15.47 -25.35
C VAL A 215 -3.72 -16.85 -25.96
N SER A 216 -3.88 -17.91 -25.19
CA SER A 216 -3.70 -19.28 -25.67
C SER A 216 -4.75 -19.66 -26.74
N LYS A 217 -6.03 -19.32 -26.52
CA LYS A 217 -7.14 -19.57 -27.48
C LYS A 217 -6.97 -18.84 -28.81
N LYS A 218 -6.74 -17.51 -28.79
CA LYS A 218 -6.55 -16.70 -30.01
C LYS A 218 -5.37 -17.22 -30.84
N ARG A 219 -4.30 -17.68 -30.18
CA ARG A 219 -3.11 -18.23 -30.86
C ARG A 219 -3.33 -19.62 -31.47
N LEU A 220 -4.15 -20.48 -30.84
CA LEU A 220 -4.54 -21.75 -31.44
C LEU A 220 -5.27 -21.57 -32.79
N LYS A 221 -6.08 -20.51 -32.94
CA LYS A 221 -6.71 -20.15 -34.23
C LYS A 221 -5.66 -19.79 -35.30
N ILE A 222 -4.58 -19.08 -34.92
CA ILE A 222 -3.49 -18.67 -35.83
C ILE A 222 -2.59 -19.84 -36.25
N ILE A 223 -2.33 -20.81 -35.36
CA ILE A 223 -1.48 -21.98 -35.64
C ILE A 223 -2.05 -22.84 -36.78
N ARG A 224 -3.38 -22.86 -36.98
CA ARG A 224 -4.03 -23.53 -38.12
C ARG A 224 -3.58 -22.99 -39.50
N LYS A 225 -2.95 -21.80 -39.55
CA LYS A 225 -2.42 -21.15 -40.76
C LYS A 225 -0.92 -21.42 -41.04
N LYS A 226 -0.29 -22.46 -40.44
CA LYS A 226 1.14 -22.84 -40.64
C LYS A 226 2.18 -21.75 -40.28
N VAL A 227 1.87 -20.85 -39.35
CA VAL A 227 2.83 -19.87 -38.82
C VAL A 227 3.48 -20.42 -37.54
N ARG A 228 4.78 -20.14 -37.31
CA ARG A 228 5.45 -20.50 -36.06
C ARG A 228 4.69 -19.90 -34.86
N PRO A 229 4.44 -20.65 -33.78
CA PRO A 229 3.77 -20.12 -32.60
C PRO A 229 4.61 -19.00 -31.99
N LYS A 230 3.99 -17.86 -31.71
CA LYS A 230 4.61 -16.70 -31.04
C LYS A 230 4.26 -16.79 -29.55
N PRO A 231 5.09 -17.36 -28.66
CA PRO A 231 4.81 -17.45 -27.24
C PRO A 231 4.68 -16.08 -26.52
N LEU A 232 4.13 -16.11 -25.31
CA LEU A 232 4.04 -14.96 -24.40
C LEU A 232 4.96 -15.27 -23.23
N PHE A 233 5.91 -14.38 -22.97
CA PHE A 233 6.82 -14.46 -21.86
C PHE A 233 6.52 -13.34 -20.87
N ILE A 234 6.30 -13.69 -19.60
CA ILE A 234 6.14 -12.74 -18.50
C ILE A 234 7.29 -12.97 -17.52
N LEU A 235 8.08 -11.93 -17.25
CA LEU A 235 9.22 -11.94 -16.34
C LEU A 235 8.95 -10.98 -15.18
N LEU A 236 8.88 -11.52 -13.97
CA LEU A 236 8.70 -10.77 -12.73
C LEU A 236 9.99 -10.86 -11.90
N ASP A 237 10.78 -9.79 -11.89
CA ASP A 237 12.05 -9.76 -11.15
C ASP A 237 11.85 -9.23 -9.73
N ALA A 238 12.42 -9.94 -8.75
CA ALA A 238 12.51 -9.59 -7.34
C ALA A 238 11.16 -9.45 -6.63
N ILE A 239 10.37 -10.53 -6.60
CA ILE A 239 9.10 -10.59 -5.82
C ILE A 239 9.32 -10.24 -4.35
N ASP A 240 10.54 -10.47 -3.83
CA ASP A 240 10.98 -10.06 -2.49
C ASP A 240 11.04 -8.53 -2.26
N GLN A 241 10.85 -7.70 -3.30
CA GLN A 241 10.84 -6.24 -3.21
C GLN A 241 9.43 -5.63 -3.26
N LEU A 242 8.38 -6.46 -3.28
CA LEU A 242 7.00 -5.99 -3.13
C LEU A 242 6.73 -5.60 -1.66
N ASP A 243 5.83 -4.64 -1.46
CA ASP A 243 5.48 -4.14 -0.14
C ASP A 243 4.85 -5.25 0.73
N ASP A 244 5.35 -5.38 1.97
CA ASP A 244 4.90 -6.35 2.98
C ASP A 244 3.42 -6.20 3.38
N THR A 245 2.79 -5.10 3.00
CA THR A 245 1.36 -4.83 3.22
C THR A 245 0.47 -5.76 2.39
N SER A 246 0.95 -6.19 1.22
CA SER A 246 0.22 -7.13 0.37
C SER A 246 0.38 -8.57 0.90
N LYS A 247 -0.58 -9.02 1.72
CA LYS A 247 -0.64 -10.41 2.26
C LYS A 247 -0.52 -11.52 1.19
N TYR A 248 -0.66 -11.17 -0.09
CA TYR A 248 -0.79 -12.09 -1.22
C TYR A 248 0.49 -12.34 -2.01
N SER A 249 1.53 -11.51 -1.89
CA SER A 249 2.72 -11.59 -2.76
C SER A 249 3.41 -12.96 -2.71
N PHE A 250 3.59 -13.51 -1.50
CA PHE A 250 4.21 -14.82 -1.27
C PHE A 250 3.20 -15.98 -1.20
N GLN A 251 1.89 -15.69 -1.24
CA GLN A 251 0.84 -16.71 -1.38
C GLN A 251 0.65 -17.03 -2.85
N PHE A 252 1.61 -17.73 -3.48
CA PHE A 252 1.61 -17.98 -4.92
C PHE A 252 0.29 -18.59 -5.44
N ASP A 253 -0.34 -19.51 -4.68
CA ASP A 253 -1.64 -20.11 -5.04
C ASP A 253 -2.79 -19.09 -5.12
N SER A 254 -2.67 -17.91 -4.50
CA SER A 254 -3.72 -16.88 -4.50
C SER A 254 -3.82 -16.10 -5.82
N TRP A 255 -2.76 -16.08 -6.63
CA TRP A 255 -2.71 -15.24 -7.83
C TRP A 255 -1.99 -15.87 -9.04
N LEU A 256 -1.11 -16.86 -8.85
CA LEU A 256 -0.31 -17.47 -9.92
C LEU A 256 -0.87 -18.84 -10.33
N LEU A 257 -1.03 -19.06 -11.63
CA LEU A 257 -1.39 -20.38 -12.17
C LEU A 257 -0.22 -21.34 -12.11
N ARG A 258 -0.40 -22.48 -11.44
CA ARG A 258 0.57 -23.58 -11.40
C ARG A 258 0.77 -24.22 -12.78
N PHE A 259 -0.33 -24.43 -13.50
CA PHE A 259 -0.32 -24.93 -14.87
C PHE A 259 -0.72 -23.78 -15.79
N LEU A 260 0.25 -23.33 -16.58
CA LEU A 260 0.09 -22.21 -17.47
C LEU A 260 -0.61 -22.66 -18.77
N PRO A 261 -1.42 -21.78 -19.38
CA PRO A 261 -1.98 -22.02 -20.70
C PRO A 261 -0.88 -22.26 -21.75
N ARG A 262 -1.22 -22.95 -22.84
CA ARG A 262 -0.28 -23.25 -23.92
C ARG A 262 0.32 -21.98 -24.50
N ASP A 263 1.62 -22.00 -24.79
CA ASP A 263 2.41 -20.89 -25.32
C ASP A 263 2.49 -19.66 -24.39
N VAL A 264 2.24 -19.85 -23.08
CA VAL A 264 2.45 -18.86 -22.02
C VAL A 264 3.54 -19.37 -21.07
N HIS A 265 4.53 -18.53 -20.79
CA HIS A 265 5.63 -18.84 -19.88
C HIS A 265 5.82 -17.70 -18.89
N ILE A 266 5.85 -18.03 -17.60
CA ILE A 266 6.06 -17.07 -16.52
C ILE A 266 7.37 -17.40 -15.82
N PHE A 267 8.24 -16.41 -15.70
CA PHE A 267 9.49 -16.46 -14.97
C PHE A 267 9.42 -15.51 -13.79
N ILE A 268 9.83 -15.98 -12.63
CA ILE A 268 9.89 -15.18 -11.40
C ILE A 268 11.30 -15.23 -10.81
N SER A 269 11.73 -14.17 -10.13
CA SER A 269 12.97 -14.19 -9.35
C SER A 269 12.74 -13.73 -7.91
N PHE A 270 13.48 -14.32 -6.97
CA PHE A 270 13.45 -13.92 -5.56
C PHE A 270 14.73 -14.32 -4.82
N ILE A 271 14.94 -13.72 -3.64
CA ILE A 271 15.94 -14.18 -2.67
C ILE A 271 15.37 -15.40 -1.92
N PRO A 272 16.14 -16.50 -1.71
CA PRO A 272 15.62 -17.71 -1.05
C PRO A 272 14.97 -17.46 0.31
N THR A 273 15.58 -16.59 1.11
CA THR A 273 15.16 -16.26 2.47
C THR A 273 15.20 -14.74 2.69
N ILE A 274 14.16 -14.21 3.34
CA ILE A 274 14.12 -12.84 3.86
C ILE A 274 13.94 -12.96 5.37
N GLU A 275 14.93 -12.52 6.14
CA GLU A 275 14.89 -12.64 7.60
C GLU A 275 14.65 -14.09 8.05
N HIS A 276 13.47 -14.41 8.58
CA HIS A 276 13.07 -15.77 8.99
C HIS A 276 12.09 -16.45 8.02
N PHE A 277 11.71 -15.79 6.93
CA PHE A 277 10.72 -16.26 5.99
C PHE A 277 11.39 -16.98 4.81
N ASN A 278 11.07 -18.25 4.60
CA ASN A 278 11.65 -19.09 3.54
C ASN A 278 10.74 -19.13 2.30
N ILE A 279 11.02 -18.24 1.34
CA ILE A 279 10.25 -18.09 0.11
C ILE A 279 10.47 -19.29 -0.82
N LYS A 280 11.69 -19.87 -0.81
CA LYS A 280 12.01 -21.06 -1.60
C LYS A 280 11.07 -22.21 -1.26
N ASP A 281 10.86 -22.48 0.02
CA ASP A 281 10.01 -23.58 0.46
C ASP A 281 8.54 -23.35 0.08
N LEU A 282 8.05 -22.12 0.19
CA LEU A 282 6.68 -21.76 -0.23
C LEU A 282 6.48 -21.94 -1.74
N PHE A 283 7.46 -21.53 -2.56
CA PHE A 283 7.39 -21.75 -4.00
C PHE A 283 7.46 -23.24 -4.35
N LEU A 284 8.30 -24.03 -3.68
CA LEU A 284 8.35 -25.47 -3.90
C LEU A 284 7.05 -26.15 -3.47
N GLN A 285 6.44 -25.76 -2.35
CA GLN A 285 5.13 -26.25 -1.93
C GLN A 285 4.05 -25.95 -2.99
N PHE A 286 4.04 -24.73 -3.52
CA PHE A 286 3.20 -24.33 -4.65
C PHE A 286 3.44 -25.25 -5.88
N MET A 287 4.70 -25.57 -6.17
CA MET A 287 5.08 -26.45 -7.29
C MET A 287 5.01 -27.96 -6.99
N ARG A 288 4.45 -28.38 -5.84
CA ARG A 288 4.43 -29.80 -5.39
C ARG A 288 5.83 -30.43 -5.30
N ASN A 289 6.81 -29.64 -4.87
CA ASN A 289 8.22 -30.01 -4.72
C ASN A 289 8.88 -30.46 -6.05
N ASP A 290 8.46 -29.88 -7.18
CA ASP A 290 9.14 -30.06 -8.47
C ASP A 290 10.37 -29.13 -8.58
N ASP A 291 11.54 -29.67 -8.20
CA ASP A 291 12.82 -28.94 -8.27
C ASP A 291 13.21 -28.53 -9.70
N SER A 292 12.64 -29.14 -10.75
CA SER A 292 12.93 -28.78 -12.15
C SER A 292 12.40 -27.39 -12.55
N THR A 293 11.62 -26.77 -11.67
CA THR A 293 11.06 -25.42 -11.84
C THR A 293 11.90 -24.34 -11.18
N LEU A 294 12.92 -24.73 -10.41
CA LEU A 294 13.73 -23.84 -9.60
C LEU A 294 15.19 -23.84 -10.08
N PHE A 295 15.66 -22.70 -10.58
CA PHE A 295 17.02 -22.52 -11.04
C PHE A 295 17.81 -21.61 -10.10
N THR A 296 19.04 -21.99 -9.78
CA THR A 296 19.94 -21.14 -9.00
C THR A 296 20.81 -20.32 -9.94
N VAL A 297 20.83 -19.00 -9.77
CA VAL A 297 21.74 -18.13 -10.54
C VAL A 297 23.16 -18.27 -9.97
N PRO A 298 24.13 -18.78 -10.75
CA PRO A 298 25.46 -19.04 -10.24
C PRO A 298 26.25 -17.74 -10.02
N ARG A 299 27.27 -17.85 -9.15
CA ARG A 299 28.31 -16.83 -8.99
C ARG A 299 29.10 -16.65 -10.30
N LEU A 300 29.78 -15.52 -10.45
CA LEU A 300 30.57 -15.26 -11.66
C LEU A 300 31.78 -16.20 -11.72
N ARG A 301 32.11 -16.71 -12.92
CA ARG A 301 33.36 -17.44 -13.14
C ARG A 301 34.52 -16.44 -13.24
N PRO A 302 35.77 -16.83 -12.94
CA PRO A 302 36.94 -15.95 -13.05
C PRO A 302 37.07 -15.27 -14.43
N ASN A 303 36.82 -16.01 -15.51
CA ASN A 303 36.85 -15.47 -16.88
C ASN A 303 35.77 -14.40 -17.09
N ASP A 304 34.55 -14.62 -16.58
CA ASP A 304 33.45 -13.65 -16.69
C ASP A 304 33.80 -12.37 -15.90
N CYS A 305 34.47 -12.50 -14.74
CA CYS A 305 34.95 -11.35 -13.96
C CYS A 305 35.98 -10.53 -14.73
N GLU A 306 36.95 -11.17 -15.36
CA GLU A 306 37.97 -10.51 -16.20
C GLU A 306 37.33 -9.73 -17.36
N ASP A 307 36.38 -10.33 -18.08
CA ASP A 307 35.68 -9.66 -19.17
C ASP A 307 34.88 -8.44 -18.69
N ILE A 308 34.21 -8.54 -17.53
CA ILE A 308 33.50 -7.42 -16.91
C ILE A 308 34.48 -6.29 -16.53
N ILE A 309 35.64 -6.61 -15.93
CA ILE A 309 36.65 -5.61 -15.57
C ILE A 309 37.13 -4.88 -16.81
N ARG A 310 37.54 -5.62 -17.85
CA ARG A 310 38.06 -5.05 -19.10
C ARG A 310 37.03 -4.16 -19.78
N SER A 311 35.81 -4.67 -19.97
CA SER A 311 34.72 -3.91 -20.61
C SER A 311 34.34 -2.66 -19.81
N SER A 312 34.29 -2.76 -18.49
CA SER A 312 33.96 -1.61 -17.62
C SER A 312 35.06 -0.55 -17.66
N LEU A 313 36.33 -0.94 -17.54
CA LEU A 313 37.47 0.00 -17.60
C LEU A 313 37.55 0.69 -18.96
N GLN A 314 37.33 -0.04 -20.05
CA GLN A 314 37.24 0.53 -21.40
C GLN A 314 36.10 1.55 -21.52
N ALA A 315 34.91 1.24 -20.99
CA ALA A 315 33.79 2.17 -20.99
C ALA A 315 34.08 3.47 -20.20
N TYR A 316 34.92 3.40 -19.17
CA TYR A 316 35.40 4.57 -18.42
C TYR A 316 36.63 5.24 -19.01
N ASN A 317 37.12 4.80 -20.18
CA ASN A 317 38.38 5.25 -20.78
C ASN A 317 39.56 5.17 -19.79
N ARG A 318 39.61 4.09 -18.99
CA ARG A 318 40.63 3.87 -17.96
C ARG A 318 41.47 2.64 -18.28
N GLN A 319 42.77 2.73 -17.99
CA GLN A 319 43.72 1.62 -18.07
C GLN A 319 44.47 1.50 -16.74
N LEU A 320 44.56 0.28 -16.22
CA LEU A 320 45.32 -0.05 -15.01
C LEU A 320 46.69 -0.61 -15.40
N THR A 321 47.67 -0.51 -14.49
CA THR A 321 48.94 -1.23 -14.66
C THR A 321 48.74 -2.73 -14.46
N SER A 322 49.66 -3.56 -14.96
CA SER A 322 49.57 -5.02 -14.80
C SER A 322 49.48 -5.44 -13.34
N GLU A 323 50.26 -4.81 -12.44
CA GLU A 323 50.22 -5.08 -11.00
C GLU A 323 48.87 -4.70 -10.37
N GLN A 324 48.34 -3.52 -10.71
CA GLN A 324 47.03 -3.08 -10.24
C GLN A 324 45.90 -3.99 -10.73
N TYR A 325 45.98 -4.42 -11.99
CA TYR A 325 45.01 -5.32 -12.58
C TYR A 325 45.03 -6.70 -11.91
N ILE A 326 46.22 -7.27 -11.68
CA ILE A 326 46.37 -8.54 -10.97
C ILE A 326 45.84 -8.43 -9.54
N TYR A 327 46.14 -7.33 -8.84
CA TYR A 327 45.62 -7.11 -7.49
C TYR A 327 44.10 -7.01 -7.45
N LEU A 328 43.48 -6.30 -8.40
CA LEU A 328 42.03 -6.24 -8.53
C LEU A 328 41.41 -7.62 -8.80
N LEU A 329 42.00 -8.40 -9.71
CA LEU A 329 41.49 -9.71 -10.08
C LEU A 329 41.55 -10.70 -8.91
N THR A 330 42.68 -10.77 -8.21
CA THR A 330 42.85 -11.69 -7.06
C THR A 330 41.92 -11.35 -5.89
N THR A 331 41.62 -10.06 -5.67
CA THR A 331 40.63 -9.67 -4.65
C THR A 331 39.20 -10.02 -5.06
N VAL A 332 38.84 -9.89 -6.35
CA VAL A 332 37.51 -10.28 -6.85
C VAL A 332 37.28 -11.79 -6.73
N GLU A 333 38.30 -12.61 -6.96
CA GLU A 333 38.22 -14.07 -6.87
C GLU A 333 37.78 -14.56 -5.47
N GLN A 334 38.10 -13.80 -4.42
CA GLN A 334 37.67 -14.11 -3.06
C GLN A 334 36.15 -13.97 -2.87
N ASN A 335 35.50 -13.07 -3.63
CA ASN A 335 34.06 -12.84 -3.56
C ASN A 335 33.48 -12.47 -4.95
N PRO A 336 33.21 -13.46 -5.82
CA PRO A 336 32.83 -13.24 -7.21
C PRO A 336 31.35 -12.85 -7.39
N LYS A 337 30.92 -11.81 -6.66
CA LYS A 337 29.59 -11.21 -6.75
C LYS A 337 29.65 -9.97 -7.67
N PRO A 338 28.74 -9.83 -8.66
CA PRO A 338 28.68 -8.67 -9.54
C PRO A 338 28.69 -7.31 -8.84
N LEU A 339 27.98 -7.18 -7.70
CA LEU A 339 27.96 -5.92 -6.95
C LEU A 339 29.32 -5.59 -6.35
N TYR A 340 30.00 -6.58 -5.78
CA TYR A 340 31.33 -6.41 -5.21
C TYR A 340 32.32 -6.01 -6.28
N LEU A 341 32.31 -6.72 -7.41
CA LEU A 341 33.13 -6.41 -8.58
C LEU A 341 32.91 -4.97 -9.05
N LYS A 342 31.66 -4.51 -9.13
CA LYS A 342 31.35 -3.12 -9.48
C LYS A 342 31.97 -2.13 -8.49
N LEU A 343 31.82 -2.36 -7.18
CA LEU A 343 32.39 -1.50 -6.14
C LEU A 343 33.92 -1.44 -6.22
N LEU A 344 34.58 -2.57 -6.47
CA LEU A 344 36.04 -2.61 -6.63
C LEU A 344 36.49 -1.89 -7.90
N ILE A 345 35.78 -2.03 -9.04
CA ILE A 345 36.06 -1.25 -10.26
C ILE A 345 35.90 0.25 -9.99
N ASP A 346 34.91 0.65 -9.19
CA ASP A 346 34.69 2.04 -8.77
C ASP A 346 35.83 2.60 -7.92
N ILE A 347 36.47 1.76 -7.12
CA ILE A 347 37.66 2.12 -6.35
C ILE A 347 38.87 2.17 -7.28
N ALA A 348 39.10 1.11 -8.05
CA ALA A 348 40.25 0.94 -8.93
C ALA A 348 40.33 2.00 -10.04
N ARG A 349 39.19 2.44 -10.58
CA ARG A 349 39.17 3.49 -11.62
C ARG A 349 39.82 4.81 -11.16
N ARG A 350 39.94 5.04 -9.84
CA ARG A 350 40.52 6.25 -9.25
C ARG A 350 42.01 6.11 -8.89
N TRP A 351 42.60 4.93 -9.03
CA TRP A 351 44.02 4.73 -8.72
C TRP A 351 44.91 5.55 -9.64
N THR A 352 45.95 6.17 -9.07
CA THR A 352 47.00 6.86 -9.82
C THR A 352 48.13 5.89 -10.19
N TYR A 353 48.94 6.27 -11.18
CA TYR A 353 50.10 5.48 -11.62
C TYR A 353 51.19 5.34 -10.54
N PHE A 354 51.33 6.33 -9.64
CA PHE A 354 52.35 6.34 -8.59
C PHE A 354 51.75 5.96 -7.23
N PRO A 355 52.08 4.80 -6.64
CA PRO A 355 51.91 4.60 -5.20
C PRO A 355 53.02 5.37 -4.49
N LYS A 356 52.81 6.67 -4.21
CA LYS A 356 53.80 7.47 -3.47
C LYS A 356 53.87 6.97 -2.03
N GLN A 357 55.06 6.52 -1.61
CA GLN A 357 55.41 6.02 -0.28
C GLN A 357 55.27 7.04 0.87
N SER A 358 54.58 8.18 0.69
CA SER A 358 54.56 9.28 1.68
C SER A 358 53.17 9.78 2.09
N THR A 359 52.09 9.16 1.63
CA THR A 359 50.75 9.36 2.21
C THR A 359 50.09 8.00 2.35
N GLN A 360 49.53 7.69 3.52
CA GLN A 360 48.83 6.45 3.88
C GLN A 360 47.57 6.17 3.05
N THR A 361 47.66 6.16 1.73
CA THR A 361 46.69 5.53 0.83
C THR A 361 47.39 4.33 0.21
N THR A 362 47.63 3.33 1.05
CA THR A 362 47.85 1.98 0.56
C THR A 362 46.71 1.66 -0.41
N LEU A 363 47.03 1.05 -1.55
CA LEU A 363 46.06 0.45 -2.45
C LEU A 363 45.38 -0.69 -1.68
N SER A 364 44.50 -0.38 -0.73
CA SER A 364 43.77 -1.38 0.04
C SER A 364 42.41 -1.54 -0.61
N LEU A 365 42.24 -2.66 -1.29
CA LEU A 365 40.90 -3.08 -1.68
C LEU A 365 40.20 -3.64 -0.42
N PRO A 366 38.92 -3.31 -0.24
CA PRO A 366 38.08 -3.92 0.80
C PRO A 366 37.99 -5.43 0.55
N GLU A 367 37.83 -6.24 1.60
CA GLU A 367 37.67 -7.70 1.49
C GLU A 367 36.19 -8.11 1.35
N THR A 368 35.28 -7.27 1.83
CA THR A 368 33.83 -7.52 1.81
C THR A 368 33.04 -6.42 1.10
N ILE A 369 31.78 -6.72 0.74
CA ILE A 369 30.87 -5.72 0.16
C ILE A 369 30.60 -4.62 1.18
N GLU A 370 30.43 -4.99 2.44
CA GLU A 370 30.19 -4.08 3.55
C GLU A 370 31.36 -3.10 3.72
N ASP A 371 32.61 -3.58 3.69
CA ASP A 371 33.80 -2.73 3.75
C ASP A 371 33.92 -1.81 2.52
N ALA A 372 33.53 -2.31 1.34
CA ALA A 372 33.53 -1.50 0.12
C ALA A 372 32.50 -0.37 0.16
N VAL A 373 31.33 -0.62 0.75
CA VAL A 373 30.31 0.41 1.00
C VAL A 373 30.80 1.39 2.09
N GLU A 374 31.49 0.91 3.12
CA GLU A 374 32.04 1.75 4.18
C GLU A 374 33.14 2.69 3.67
N GLN A 375 34.01 2.19 2.80
CA GLN A 375 35.03 2.99 2.12
C GLN A 375 34.39 4.01 1.16
N LEU A 376 33.31 3.63 0.47
CA LEU A 376 32.51 4.55 -0.35
C LEU A 376 31.94 5.70 0.49
N PHE A 377 31.29 5.40 1.62
CA PHE A 377 30.69 6.40 2.50
C PHE A 377 31.74 7.33 3.09
N SER A 378 32.84 6.79 3.62
CA SER A 378 33.94 7.59 4.17
C SER A 378 34.54 8.53 3.12
N ARG A 379 34.63 8.08 1.86
CA ARG A 379 35.09 8.93 0.75
C ARG A 379 34.09 10.03 0.40
N LEU A 380 32.79 9.77 0.48
CA LEU A 380 31.77 10.79 0.25
C LEU A 380 31.80 11.84 1.35
N GLU A 381 31.85 11.42 2.61
CA GLU A 381 31.99 12.29 3.79
C GLU A 381 33.21 13.21 3.65
N ASN A 382 34.37 12.65 3.28
CA ASN A 382 35.59 13.44 3.08
C ASN A 382 35.50 14.46 1.93
N ARG A 383 34.66 14.19 0.92
CA ARG A 383 34.56 15.06 -0.27
C ARG A 383 33.49 16.14 -0.13
N HIS A 384 32.34 15.81 0.46
CA HIS A 384 31.17 16.67 0.46
C HIS A 384 30.86 17.29 1.84
N GLY A 385 31.56 16.87 2.90
CA GLY A 385 31.21 17.21 4.27
C GLY A 385 30.66 15.99 4.98
N LYS A 386 31.05 15.81 6.24
CA LYS A 386 30.68 14.62 7.01
C LYS A 386 29.21 14.72 7.37
N GLU A 387 28.81 15.78 8.07
CA GLU A 387 27.43 15.94 8.53
C GLU A 387 26.45 15.93 7.35
N PHE A 388 26.76 16.69 6.30
CA PHE A 388 25.95 16.75 5.08
C PHE A 388 25.68 15.37 4.48
N VAL A 389 26.72 14.52 4.35
CA VAL A 389 26.58 13.18 3.79
C VAL A 389 25.84 12.24 4.74
N GLN A 390 26.15 12.27 6.03
CA GLN A 390 25.54 11.38 7.02
C GLN A 390 24.02 11.56 7.07
N TYR A 391 23.54 12.80 7.17
CA TYR A 391 22.10 13.08 7.14
C TYR A 391 21.50 12.77 5.77
N SER A 392 22.17 13.12 4.67
CA SER A 392 21.63 12.83 3.32
C SER A 392 21.38 11.34 3.10
N LEU A 393 22.33 10.49 3.50
CA LEU A 393 22.19 9.04 3.39
C LEU A 393 21.20 8.47 4.42
N ALA A 394 21.16 9.03 5.64
CA ALA A 394 20.20 8.63 6.67
C ALA A 394 18.75 8.93 6.24
N TYR A 395 18.47 10.10 5.65
CA TYR A 395 17.14 10.46 5.13
C TYR A 395 16.70 9.54 3.99
N LEU A 396 17.62 9.11 3.12
CA LEU A 396 17.33 8.12 2.07
C LEU A 396 16.86 6.77 2.62
N VAL A 397 17.22 6.42 3.87
CA VAL A 397 16.91 5.13 4.50
C VAL A 397 15.76 5.22 5.50
N TYR A 398 15.72 6.28 6.32
CA TYR A 398 14.67 6.46 7.33
C TYR A 398 13.42 7.17 6.78
N GLY A 399 13.49 7.76 5.58
CA GLY A 399 12.31 8.23 4.85
C GLY A 399 11.43 7.08 4.39
N LEU A 400 10.10 7.25 4.48
CA LEU A 400 9.14 6.22 4.07
C LEU A 400 9.34 5.86 2.59
N ASN A 401 9.74 4.63 2.29
CA ASN A 401 10.07 4.16 0.93
C ASN A 401 11.19 4.95 0.23
N GLY A 402 11.98 5.73 0.99
CA GLY A 402 12.96 6.70 0.50
C GLY A 402 12.52 8.16 0.67
N ILE A 403 13.17 9.07 -0.05
CA ILE A 403 12.93 10.53 0.02
C ILE A 403 12.99 11.18 -1.37
N SER A 404 12.17 12.18 -1.66
CA SER A 404 12.31 12.97 -2.91
C SER A 404 13.48 13.95 -2.85
N GLU A 405 13.95 14.45 -4.00
CA GLU A 405 15.01 15.47 -4.04
C GLU A 405 14.60 16.74 -3.28
N ILE A 406 13.33 17.13 -3.39
CA ILE A 406 12.77 18.30 -2.70
C ILE A 406 12.71 18.06 -1.18
N GLU A 407 12.17 16.91 -0.76
CA GLU A 407 12.12 16.54 0.66
C GLU A 407 13.52 16.44 1.27
N LEU A 408 14.51 15.98 0.50
CA LEU A 408 15.91 15.93 0.93
C LEU A 408 16.47 17.33 1.16
N GLU A 409 16.23 18.26 0.23
CA GLU A 409 16.65 19.66 0.37
C GLU A 409 15.98 20.34 1.57
N ASP A 410 14.68 20.09 1.78
CA ASP A 410 13.92 20.59 2.93
C ASP A 410 14.49 20.01 4.25
N CYS A 411 14.73 18.69 4.32
CA CYS A 411 15.30 18.00 5.50
C CYS A 411 16.70 18.47 5.86
N LEU A 412 17.53 18.77 4.87
CA LEU A 412 18.88 19.28 5.10
C LEU A 412 18.86 20.75 5.51
N SER A 413 17.82 21.51 5.13
CA SER A 413 17.67 22.94 5.43
C SER A 413 17.02 23.24 6.78
N ILE A 414 16.24 22.31 7.34
CA ILE A 414 15.85 22.36 8.76
C ILE A 414 17.05 22.11 9.67
N ASN A 415 17.98 21.27 9.24
CA ASN A 415 19.05 20.76 10.09
C ASN A 415 20.14 21.81 10.31
N ASP A 416 20.13 22.43 11.49
CA ASP A 416 21.12 23.44 11.89
C ASP A 416 22.56 22.88 11.92
N ILE A 417 22.77 21.58 12.16
CA ILE A 417 24.11 20.96 12.16
C ILE A 417 24.68 20.95 10.73
N VAL A 418 23.87 20.53 9.76
CA VAL A 418 24.26 20.51 8.34
C VAL A 418 24.52 21.92 7.83
N LEU A 419 23.67 22.88 8.17
CA LEU A 419 23.86 24.27 7.74
C LEU A 419 25.09 24.92 8.35
N ASN A 420 25.43 24.59 9.60
CA ASN A 420 26.70 25.00 10.22
C ASN A 420 27.92 24.47 9.45
N GLU A 421 27.86 23.23 8.94
CA GLU A 421 28.94 22.65 8.10
C GLU A 421 29.03 23.35 6.74
N ILE A 422 27.89 23.56 6.05
CA ILE A 422 27.85 24.16 4.72
C ILE A 422 28.34 25.62 4.75
N TYR A 423 27.84 26.42 5.68
CA TYR A 423 28.17 27.84 5.81
C TYR A 423 29.36 28.11 6.73
N ALA A 424 30.23 27.11 6.93
CA ALA A 424 31.41 27.25 7.79
C ALA A 424 32.39 28.34 7.30
N HIS A 425 32.51 28.53 5.99
CA HIS A 425 33.52 29.41 5.37
C HIS A 425 32.95 30.58 4.56
N HIS A 426 31.63 30.63 4.36
CA HIS A 426 30.99 31.69 3.59
C HIS A 426 29.64 32.04 4.22
N ASP A 427 29.22 33.30 4.07
CA ASP A 427 27.88 33.71 4.49
C ASP A 427 26.82 33.23 3.50
N PRO A 428 25.57 33.02 3.96
CA PRO A 428 24.44 32.82 3.07
C PRO A 428 24.35 33.96 2.04
N PRO A 429 24.04 33.65 0.77
CA PRO A 429 24.05 34.63 -0.30
C PRO A 429 22.96 35.70 -0.14
N ILE A 430 21.86 35.36 0.54
CA ILE A 430 20.70 36.23 0.75
C ILE A 430 20.59 36.53 2.26
N PRO A 431 20.47 37.80 2.68
CA PRO A 431 20.24 38.15 4.08
C PRO A 431 18.96 37.52 4.63
N ASN A 432 18.99 37.04 5.87
CA ASN A 432 17.87 36.42 6.59
C ASN A 432 17.24 35.19 5.89
N THR A 433 17.98 34.57 4.97
CA THR A 433 17.56 33.33 4.31
C THR A 433 18.72 32.35 4.38
N ILE A 434 18.45 31.13 4.82
CA ILE A 434 19.45 30.09 4.93
C ILE A 434 18.87 28.75 4.48
N HIS A 435 19.37 28.27 3.35
CA HIS A 435 18.89 27.04 2.72
C HIS A 435 20.09 26.27 2.17
N VAL A 436 19.98 24.96 2.03
CA VAL A 436 21.03 24.15 1.41
C VAL A 436 21.07 24.42 -0.10
N PRO A 437 22.22 24.79 -0.69
CA PRO A 437 22.30 24.98 -2.14
C PRO A 437 21.97 23.69 -2.89
N SER A 438 20.94 23.69 -3.76
CA SER A 438 20.50 22.50 -4.52
C SER A 438 21.62 21.85 -5.34
N LEU A 439 22.62 22.64 -5.77
CA LEU A 439 23.80 22.11 -6.48
C LEU A 439 24.64 21.15 -5.62
N LEU A 440 24.73 21.35 -4.30
CA LEU A 440 25.43 20.44 -3.40
C LEU A 440 24.70 19.10 -3.31
N CYS A 441 23.37 19.13 -3.16
CA CYS A 441 22.52 17.95 -3.18
C CYS A 441 22.66 17.18 -4.50
N GLN A 442 22.54 17.87 -5.64
CA GLN A 442 22.71 17.27 -6.96
C GLN A 442 24.12 16.67 -7.15
N SER A 443 25.16 17.32 -6.63
CA SER A 443 26.54 16.81 -6.71
C SER A 443 26.71 15.50 -5.93
N LEU A 444 26.15 15.42 -4.71
CA LEU A 444 26.14 14.20 -3.92
C LEU A 444 25.33 13.11 -4.62
N LEU A 445 24.10 13.39 -5.03
CA LEU A 445 23.23 12.43 -5.72
C LEU A 445 23.88 11.93 -7.02
N TYR A 446 24.54 12.79 -7.79
CA TYR A 446 25.29 12.40 -8.98
C TYR A 446 26.44 11.43 -8.67
N SER A 447 27.12 11.62 -7.54
CA SER A 447 28.23 10.78 -7.12
C SER A 447 27.81 9.35 -6.74
N ILE A 448 26.55 9.16 -6.33
CA ILE A 448 25.96 7.86 -5.96
C ILE A 448 24.84 7.41 -6.90
N LYS A 449 24.62 8.10 -8.03
CA LYS A 449 23.49 7.87 -8.94
C LYS A 449 23.33 6.42 -9.38
N GLU A 450 24.46 5.72 -9.54
CA GLU A 450 24.48 4.33 -10.00
C GLU A 450 24.08 3.30 -8.93
N TYR A 451 23.93 3.75 -7.68
CA TYR A 451 23.51 2.99 -6.51
C TYR A 451 22.11 3.38 -6.04
N LEU A 452 21.51 4.41 -6.65
CA LEU A 452 20.16 4.87 -6.36
C LEU A 452 19.16 4.26 -7.34
N SER A 453 17.94 4.03 -6.86
CA SER A 453 16.76 3.77 -7.66
C SER A 453 15.81 4.95 -7.54
N ARG A 454 15.24 5.38 -8.68
CA ARG A 454 14.19 6.38 -8.73
C ARG A 454 12.85 5.68 -8.90
N LYS A 455 11.93 5.89 -7.96
CA LYS A 455 10.57 5.34 -7.97
C LYS A 455 9.59 6.49 -8.04
N ARG A 456 8.52 6.38 -8.83
CA ARG A 456 7.38 7.31 -8.71
C ARG A 456 6.47 6.76 -7.62
N ILE A 457 6.20 7.50 -6.54
CA ILE A 457 5.30 7.09 -5.45
C ILE A 457 4.52 8.35 -5.04
N HIS A 458 3.19 8.23 -4.90
CA HIS A 458 2.32 9.36 -4.53
C HIS A 458 2.58 10.62 -5.38
N ASP A 459 2.67 10.44 -6.70
CA ASP A 459 2.93 11.50 -7.69
C ASP A 459 4.27 12.24 -7.57
N LYS A 460 5.19 11.77 -6.70
CA LYS A 460 6.55 12.29 -6.55
C LYS A 460 7.61 11.29 -7.00
N HIS A 461 8.77 11.78 -7.43
CA HIS A 461 9.96 10.95 -7.64
C HIS A 461 10.71 10.76 -6.33
N ILE A 462 10.65 9.55 -5.79
CA ILE A 462 11.32 9.12 -4.57
C ILE A 462 12.63 8.44 -4.92
N LEU A 463 13.69 8.81 -4.20
CA LEU A 463 15.01 8.21 -4.25
C LEU A 463 15.15 7.21 -3.11
N SER A 464 15.67 6.03 -3.42
CA SER A 464 16.08 5.03 -2.44
C SER A 464 17.33 4.31 -2.93
N PHE A 465 18.01 3.57 -2.06
CA PHE A 465 19.08 2.68 -2.53
C PHE A 465 18.53 1.54 -3.39
N TYR A 466 19.24 1.24 -4.47
CA TYR A 466 18.90 0.13 -5.36
C TYR A 466 19.15 -1.24 -4.69
N HIS A 467 20.19 -1.35 -3.86
CA HIS A 467 20.59 -2.62 -3.27
C HIS A 467 20.53 -2.57 -1.74
N ARG A 468 19.83 -3.55 -1.13
CA ARG A 468 19.59 -3.65 0.32
C ARG A 468 20.84 -3.47 1.17
N LYS A 469 22.01 -3.94 0.71
CA LYS A 469 23.29 -3.75 1.43
C LYS A 469 23.65 -2.29 1.71
N PHE A 470 23.29 -1.35 0.85
CA PHE A 470 23.52 0.07 1.12
C PHE A 470 22.62 0.58 2.24
N SER A 471 21.34 0.21 2.22
CA SER A 471 20.40 0.55 3.29
C SER A 471 20.81 -0.07 4.62
N GLU A 472 21.24 -1.33 4.62
CA GLU A 472 21.76 -2.03 5.81
C GLU A 472 23.02 -1.36 6.36
N SER A 473 24.02 -1.06 5.53
CA SER A 473 25.25 -0.39 5.96
C SER A 473 24.96 1.01 6.47
N THR A 474 24.08 1.76 5.81
CA THR A 474 23.65 3.11 6.23
C THR A 474 22.94 3.03 7.59
N GLY A 475 21.98 2.12 7.74
CA GLY A 475 21.22 1.94 8.99
C GLY A 475 22.07 1.44 10.14
N LYS A 476 23.16 0.70 9.87
CA LYS A 476 24.17 0.32 10.88
C LYS A 476 25.06 1.50 11.26
N ARG A 477 25.62 2.22 10.27
CA ARG A 477 26.58 3.32 10.48
C ARG A 477 25.94 4.56 11.12
N TYR A 478 24.74 4.92 10.66
CA TYR A 478 24.03 6.15 11.06
C TYR A 478 22.83 5.87 11.97
N LYS A 479 22.85 4.74 12.68
CA LYS A 479 21.78 4.35 13.61
C LYS A 479 21.42 5.45 14.62
N HIS A 480 22.43 6.19 15.08
CA HIS A 480 22.30 7.28 16.04
C HIS A 480 21.51 8.48 15.50
N LEU A 481 21.34 8.62 14.17
CA LEU A 481 20.60 9.70 13.54
C LEU A 481 19.12 9.38 13.32
N ARG A 482 18.68 8.14 13.58
CA ARG A 482 17.31 7.68 13.27
C ARG A 482 16.23 8.58 13.86
N GLU A 483 16.35 8.89 15.14
CA GLU A 483 15.38 9.70 15.88
C GLU A 483 15.30 11.13 15.32
N GLN A 484 16.44 11.79 15.14
CA GLN A 484 16.53 13.12 14.54
C GLN A 484 16.00 13.15 13.11
N CYS A 485 16.24 12.10 12.33
CA CYS A 485 15.71 12.01 10.97
C CYS A 485 14.19 11.98 10.95
N HIS A 486 13.58 11.17 11.83
CA HIS A 486 12.12 11.14 11.96
C HIS A 486 11.57 12.47 12.47
N GLU A 487 12.25 13.14 13.41
CA GLU A 487 11.84 14.47 13.89
C GLU A 487 11.82 15.51 12.75
N HIS A 488 12.89 15.63 11.99
CA HIS A 488 12.95 16.59 10.87
C HIS A 488 11.89 16.28 9.80
N LEU A 489 11.63 15.00 9.52
CA LEU A 489 10.58 14.60 8.58
C LEU A 489 9.18 14.96 9.11
N ILE A 490 8.91 14.73 10.40
CA ILE A 490 7.66 15.15 11.05
C ILE A 490 7.50 16.67 10.94
N GLU A 491 8.55 17.43 11.19
CA GLU A 491 8.54 18.89 11.16
C GLU A 491 8.20 19.43 9.76
N ILE A 492 8.77 18.85 8.70
CA ILE A 492 8.46 19.23 7.30
C ILE A 492 7.03 18.88 6.96
N TYR A 493 6.60 17.65 7.23
CA TYR A 493 5.25 17.23 6.85
C TYR A 493 4.16 17.92 7.66
N SER A 494 4.47 18.41 8.87
CA SER A 494 3.54 19.18 9.70
C SER A 494 3.51 20.67 9.35
N ASN A 495 4.43 21.16 8.50
CA ASN A 495 4.51 22.57 8.15
C ASN A 495 3.43 22.97 7.13
N ASP A 496 2.32 23.50 7.62
CA ASP A 496 1.25 24.06 6.79
C ASP A 496 1.46 25.54 6.43
N GLN A 497 2.52 26.18 6.96
CA GLN A 497 2.80 27.60 6.73
C GLN A 497 3.53 27.84 5.40
N PRO A 498 3.33 29.01 4.76
CA PRO A 498 3.96 29.33 3.47
C PRO A 498 5.47 29.62 3.59
N SER A 499 5.96 29.98 4.77
CA SER A 499 7.37 30.19 5.07
C SER A 499 7.67 29.53 6.40
N TYR A 500 8.78 28.79 6.45
CA TYR A 500 9.31 28.21 7.67
C TYR A 500 10.54 29.01 8.07
N LYS A 501 10.51 29.58 9.28
CA LYS A 501 11.58 30.42 9.78
C LYS A 501 12.06 29.94 11.12
N ARG A 502 13.38 30.00 11.31
CA ARG A 502 14.03 29.56 12.54
C ARG A 502 15.36 30.25 12.72
N THR A 503 15.57 30.84 13.89
CA THR A 503 16.86 31.41 14.27
C THR A 503 17.96 30.34 14.27
N ILE A 504 19.10 30.66 13.65
CA ILE A 504 20.29 29.80 13.64
C ILE A 504 21.49 30.55 14.20
N VAL A 505 22.34 29.81 14.91
CA VAL A 505 23.67 30.27 15.32
C VAL A 505 24.72 29.55 14.48
N LEU A 506 25.42 30.31 13.63
CA LEU A 506 26.53 29.83 12.83
C LEU A 506 27.81 29.79 13.68
N LYS A 507 28.08 28.65 14.32
CA LYS A 507 29.15 28.49 15.32
C LYS A 507 30.53 28.79 14.73
N GLN A 508 30.80 28.27 13.54
CA GLN A 508 32.08 28.46 12.82
C GLN A 508 32.26 29.88 12.26
N ARG A 509 31.22 30.71 12.28
CA ARG A 509 31.23 32.11 11.84
C ARG A 509 31.21 33.06 13.03
N ASN A 510 32.10 32.84 14.02
CA ASN A 510 32.15 33.62 15.26
C ASN A 510 30.79 33.68 15.99
N ASN A 511 30.06 32.55 16.04
CA ASN A 511 28.70 32.48 16.60
C ASN A 511 27.74 33.53 16.02
N LYS A 512 27.85 33.83 14.71
CA LYS A 512 26.92 34.75 14.03
C LYS A 512 25.50 34.22 14.14
N ILE A 513 24.62 35.02 14.73
CA ILE A 513 23.20 34.72 14.88
C ILE A 513 22.48 35.29 13.66
N ILE A 514 21.63 34.48 13.03
CA ILE A 514 20.70 34.93 12.01
C ILE A 514 19.31 34.68 12.57
N ASP A 515 18.68 35.76 13.04
CA ASP A 515 17.34 35.72 13.63
C ASP A 515 16.27 35.52 12.57
N ASP A 516 15.25 34.72 12.89
CA ASP A 516 14.07 34.48 12.04
C ASP A 516 14.45 34.10 10.58
N ALA A 517 15.51 33.31 10.43
CA ALA A 517 16.03 32.96 9.11
C ALA A 517 15.06 32.05 8.36
N ASP A 518 14.62 32.47 7.18
CA ASP A 518 13.77 31.67 6.29
C ASP A 518 14.55 30.50 5.72
N ARG A 519 14.03 29.29 5.89
CA ARG A 519 14.64 28.04 5.42
C ARG A 519 14.23 27.64 4.01
N LEU A 520 13.32 28.39 3.38
CA LEU A 520 12.77 28.12 2.06
C LEU A 520 12.18 26.70 1.93
N ILE A 521 11.59 26.19 3.01
CA ILE A 521 10.98 24.86 3.03
C ILE A 521 9.60 24.92 2.40
N ASN A 522 9.26 23.92 1.62
CA ASN A 522 7.96 23.83 0.98
C ASN A 522 6.84 23.60 1.99
N SER A 523 5.76 24.37 1.87
CA SER A 523 4.53 24.15 2.63
C SER A 523 3.88 22.81 2.27
N GLN A 524 3.46 22.05 3.27
CA GLN A 524 2.84 20.73 3.16
C GLN A 524 1.37 20.78 3.53
N ILE A 525 0.58 21.67 2.91
CA ILE A 525 -0.86 21.82 3.18
C ILE A 525 -1.58 20.46 3.13
N THR A 526 -2.39 20.17 4.15
CA THR A 526 -3.28 18.99 4.17
C THR A 526 -4.36 19.13 3.11
N ASN A 527 -4.26 18.33 2.06
CA ASN A 527 -5.27 18.24 1.01
C ASN A 527 -5.22 16.87 0.34
N LYS A 528 -6.27 16.52 -0.41
CA LYS A 528 -6.40 15.25 -1.15
C LYS A 528 -5.32 15.01 -2.22
N LEU A 529 -4.61 16.06 -2.68
CA LEU A 529 -3.53 15.93 -3.66
C LEU A 529 -2.20 15.56 -3.00
N ASN A 530 -1.99 15.92 -1.73
CA ASN A 530 -0.77 15.62 -0.98
C ASN A 530 -0.80 14.22 -0.35
N LYS A 531 -0.97 13.20 -1.19
CA LYS A 531 -0.93 11.78 -0.82
C LYS A 531 0.32 11.42 0.00
N ARG A 532 1.45 12.07 -0.30
CA ARG A 532 2.72 11.83 0.38
C ARG A 532 2.67 12.21 1.86
N LYS A 533 2.15 13.39 2.22
CA LYS A 533 1.95 13.80 3.62
C LYS A 533 1.01 12.84 4.36
N LEU A 534 -0.11 12.48 3.72
CA LEU A 534 -1.16 11.67 4.33
C LEU A 534 -0.68 10.27 4.77
N VAL A 535 0.36 9.73 4.11
CA VAL A 535 0.98 8.45 4.49
C VAL A 535 2.23 8.65 5.33
N ALA A 536 3.10 9.61 4.99
CA ALA A 536 4.41 9.75 5.62
C ALA A 536 4.34 10.35 7.04
N LEU A 537 3.45 11.31 7.30
CA LEU A 537 3.35 11.95 8.60
C LEU A 537 2.94 10.97 9.71
N PRO A 538 1.86 10.18 9.56
CA PRO A 538 1.49 9.18 10.56
C PRO A 538 2.61 8.14 10.80
N TYR A 539 3.24 7.69 9.71
CA TYR A 539 4.34 6.74 9.77
C TYR A 539 5.53 7.27 10.59
N HIS A 540 5.98 8.49 10.31
CA HIS A 540 7.14 9.05 11.03
C HIS A 540 6.83 9.36 12.49
N CYS A 541 5.62 9.79 12.83
CA CYS A 541 5.20 9.94 14.23
C CYS A 541 5.26 8.60 14.99
N LEU A 542 4.78 7.51 14.37
CA LEU A 542 4.81 6.18 14.98
C LEU A 542 6.25 5.65 15.18
N GLU A 543 7.10 5.83 14.18
CA GLU A 543 8.51 5.39 14.20
C GLU A 543 9.37 6.19 15.17
N PHE A 544 9.05 7.48 15.40
CA PHE A 544 9.73 8.30 16.40
C PHE A 544 9.50 7.77 17.83
N GLY A 545 8.29 7.33 18.14
CA GLY A 545 7.93 6.76 19.43
C GLY A 545 6.79 7.51 20.12
N THR A 546 6.58 7.23 21.41
CA THR A 546 5.40 7.71 22.14
C THR A 546 5.36 9.23 22.35
N GLU A 547 6.49 9.92 22.24
CA GLU A 547 6.58 11.37 22.46
C GLU A 547 5.81 12.19 21.42
N LYS A 548 5.67 11.68 20.19
CA LYS A 548 4.91 12.35 19.11
C LYS A 548 3.50 11.78 18.95
N ASP A 549 3.05 10.92 19.87
CA ASP A 549 1.72 10.33 19.83
C ASP A 549 0.61 11.41 19.95
N HIS A 550 0.83 12.46 20.75
CA HIS A 550 -0.09 13.61 20.83
C HIS A 550 -0.27 14.30 19.46
N LEU A 551 0.83 14.50 18.73
CA LEU A 551 0.81 15.08 17.38
C LEU A 551 0.07 14.17 16.39
N LEU A 552 0.34 12.86 16.46
CA LEU A 552 -0.34 11.85 15.64
C LEU A 552 -1.85 11.86 15.88
N ARG A 553 -2.29 11.93 17.14
CA ARG A 553 -3.71 12.00 17.51
C ARG A 553 -4.35 13.29 16.99
N SER A 554 -3.80 14.44 17.33
CA SER A 554 -4.40 15.76 17.06
C SER A 554 -4.38 16.18 15.59
N ILE A 555 -3.33 15.83 14.82
CA ILE A 555 -3.17 16.26 13.43
C ILE A 555 -3.66 15.19 12.44
N CYS A 556 -3.53 13.90 12.76
CA CYS A 556 -3.82 12.83 11.81
C CYS A 556 -5.07 12.02 12.17
N LEU A 557 -5.05 11.31 13.31
CA LEU A 557 -6.03 10.27 13.61
C LEU A 557 -7.38 10.80 14.10
N PHE A 558 -7.40 11.93 14.81
CA PHE A 558 -8.62 12.57 15.32
C PHE A 558 -8.81 13.96 14.71
N ASN A 559 -8.53 14.07 13.41
CA ASN A 559 -8.70 15.29 12.63
C ASN A 559 -9.57 15.00 11.42
N LEU A 560 -10.80 15.54 11.39
CA LEU A 560 -11.78 15.26 10.34
C LEU A 560 -11.26 15.62 8.93
N ASN A 561 -10.56 16.75 8.79
CA ASN A 561 -9.98 17.17 7.51
C ASN A 561 -8.86 16.22 7.04
N PHE A 562 -8.03 15.72 7.96
CA PHE A 562 -6.99 14.75 7.61
C PHE A 562 -7.59 13.40 7.22
N LEU A 563 -8.55 12.88 8.00
CA LEU A 563 -9.22 11.61 7.73
C LEU A 563 -9.97 11.63 6.39
N SER A 564 -10.71 12.71 6.11
CA SER A 564 -11.42 12.88 4.84
C SER A 564 -10.46 12.96 3.65
N CYS A 565 -9.39 13.76 3.75
CA CYS A 565 -8.36 13.81 2.72
C CYS A 565 -7.68 12.44 2.50
N GLN A 566 -7.42 11.70 3.58
CA GLN A 566 -6.80 10.38 3.52
C GLN A 566 -7.72 9.36 2.84
N LEU A 567 -8.99 9.29 3.24
CA LEU A 567 -9.98 8.40 2.65
C LEU A 567 -10.23 8.72 1.17
N GLN A 568 -10.40 10.01 0.82
CA GLN A 568 -10.65 10.44 -0.56
C GLN A 568 -9.45 10.20 -1.49
N SER A 569 -8.21 10.28 -0.97
CA SER A 569 -7.01 10.23 -1.81
C SER A 569 -6.37 8.83 -1.93
N LEU A 570 -6.53 7.98 -0.92
CA LEU A 570 -5.89 6.66 -0.84
C LEU A 570 -6.88 5.48 -0.98
N GLY A 571 -8.19 5.74 -0.85
CA GLY A 571 -9.24 4.72 -0.80
C GLY A 571 -9.38 4.08 0.59
N HIS A 572 -10.51 3.41 0.83
CA HIS A 572 -10.89 2.85 2.12
C HIS A 572 -9.92 1.77 2.62
N THR A 573 -9.48 0.88 1.74
CA THR A 573 -8.57 -0.22 2.10
C THR A 573 -7.24 0.29 2.68
N THR A 574 -6.57 1.20 1.98
CA THR A 574 -5.31 1.82 2.43
C THR A 574 -5.52 2.68 3.69
N PHE A 575 -6.64 3.40 3.76
CA PHE A 575 -7.05 4.17 4.93
C PHE A 575 -7.18 3.28 6.17
N LEU A 576 -7.93 2.17 6.09
CA LEU A 576 -8.07 1.22 7.19
C LEU A 576 -6.75 0.56 7.56
N ASP A 577 -5.92 0.20 6.58
CA ASP A 577 -4.62 -0.39 6.86
C ASP A 577 -3.69 0.56 7.62
N SER A 578 -3.79 1.87 7.38
CA SER A 578 -3.06 2.88 8.16
C SER A 578 -3.49 2.90 9.63
N ILE A 579 -4.81 2.81 9.90
CA ILE A 579 -5.35 2.74 11.27
C ILE A 579 -4.99 1.40 11.94
N ARG A 580 -5.08 0.29 11.21
CA ARG A 580 -4.66 -1.04 11.70
C ARG A 580 -3.17 -1.07 12.05
N TYR A 581 -2.35 -0.42 11.25
CA TYR A 581 -0.91 -0.31 11.51
C TYR A 581 -0.66 0.46 12.82
N CYS A 582 -1.37 1.57 13.05
CA CYS A 582 -1.35 2.29 14.32
C CYS A 582 -1.77 1.39 15.50
N LEU A 583 -2.90 0.65 15.36
CA LEU A 583 -3.40 -0.27 16.39
C LEU A 583 -2.45 -1.41 16.70
N ARG A 584 -1.67 -1.88 15.71
CA ARG A 584 -0.64 -2.92 15.92
C ARG A 584 0.48 -2.42 16.84
N LEU A 585 0.91 -1.17 16.66
CA LEU A 585 1.98 -0.55 17.45
C LEU A 585 1.48 0.07 18.77
N ARG A 586 0.19 0.42 18.85
CA ARG A 586 -0.48 1.02 20.02
C ARG A 586 -1.79 0.27 20.34
N PRO A 587 -1.73 -1.01 20.77
CA PRO A 587 -2.92 -1.83 20.99
C PRO A 587 -3.79 -1.36 22.17
N ASN A 588 -3.29 -0.46 23.02
CA ASN A 588 -3.99 0.03 24.20
C ASN A 588 -4.84 1.27 23.94
N TRP A 589 -4.83 1.84 22.73
CA TRP A 589 -5.62 3.02 22.40
C TRP A 589 -7.08 2.67 22.17
N ILE A 590 -7.90 2.88 23.21
CA ILE A 590 -9.33 2.57 23.20
C ILE A 590 -10.06 3.44 22.17
N ASP A 591 -9.78 4.73 22.13
CA ASP A 591 -10.41 5.68 21.20
C ASP A 591 -10.11 5.32 19.74
N LEU A 592 -8.88 4.88 19.45
CA LEU A 592 -8.50 4.45 18.11
C LEU A 592 -9.24 3.16 17.69
N LYS A 593 -9.50 2.25 18.64
CA LYS A 593 -10.34 1.07 18.37
C LYS A 593 -11.79 1.46 18.08
N ARG A 594 -12.31 2.48 18.76
CA ARG A 594 -13.66 3.03 18.51
C ARG A 594 -13.72 3.66 17.11
N LEU A 595 -12.77 4.52 16.79
CA LEU A 595 -12.65 5.12 15.45
C LEU A 595 -12.56 4.05 14.36
N TYR A 596 -11.68 3.07 14.51
CA TYR A 596 -11.52 1.98 13.56
C TYR A 596 -12.82 1.21 13.32
N ARG A 597 -13.59 0.94 14.38
CA ARG A 597 -14.90 0.27 14.26
C ARG A 597 -15.92 1.15 13.52
N ALA A 598 -15.94 2.44 13.83
CA ALA A 598 -16.87 3.39 13.20
C ALA A 598 -16.64 3.54 11.70
N VAL A 599 -15.39 3.50 11.25
CA VAL A 599 -15.03 3.67 9.83
C VAL A 599 -14.85 2.35 9.07
N TRP A 600 -14.99 1.21 9.75
CA TRP A 600 -14.79 -0.12 9.18
C TRP A 600 -15.74 -0.43 8.02
N SER A 601 -16.99 0.01 8.13
CA SER A 601 -18.09 -0.33 7.22
C SER A 601 -18.27 0.66 6.07
N ILE A 602 -17.40 1.66 5.92
CA ILE A 602 -17.48 2.62 4.82
C ILE A 602 -17.23 1.87 3.51
N ASP A 603 -18.15 2.00 2.56
CA ASP A 603 -18.03 1.40 1.23
C ASP A 603 -17.28 2.35 0.29
N ASP A 604 -16.31 1.84 -0.48
CA ASP A 604 -15.58 2.61 -1.49
C ASP A 604 -16.52 3.17 -2.58
N GLU A 605 -17.65 2.52 -2.85
CA GLU A 605 -18.66 3.03 -3.80
C GLU A 605 -19.34 4.32 -3.31
N SER A 606 -19.46 4.51 -2.00
CA SER A 606 -20.06 5.72 -1.41
C SER A 606 -19.19 6.98 -1.51
N ILE A 607 -17.91 6.81 -1.84
CA ILE A 607 -16.90 7.88 -1.88
C ILE A 607 -16.93 8.64 -3.21
N LYS A 608 -17.48 8.03 -4.27
CA LYS A 608 -17.60 8.64 -5.60
C LYS A 608 -18.81 9.58 -5.61
N ASP A 609 -18.54 10.88 -5.77
CA ASP A 609 -19.54 11.96 -5.95
C ASP A 609 -20.27 12.48 -4.70
N VAL A 610 -19.77 12.20 -3.50
CA VAL A 610 -20.34 12.68 -2.23
C VAL A 610 -19.29 13.39 -1.38
N ASP A 611 -19.75 14.29 -0.50
CA ASP A 611 -18.91 14.88 0.53
C ASP A 611 -18.43 13.84 1.53
N VAL A 612 -17.16 13.43 1.39
CA VAL A 612 -16.51 12.41 2.22
C VAL A 612 -16.46 12.82 3.70
N SER A 613 -16.36 14.12 3.99
CA SER A 613 -16.35 14.62 5.37
C SER A 613 -17.72 14.41 6.02
N LEU A 614 -18.81 14.56 5.27
CA LEU A 614 -20.17 14.31 5.73
C LEU A 614 -20.38 12.81 6.03
N ILE A 615 -19.96 11.92 5.11
CA ILE A 615 -20.03 10.46 5.32
C ILE A 615 -19.26 10.06 6.57
N LEU A 616 -18.02 10.53 6.72
CA LEU A 616 -17.21 10.25 7.90
C LEU A 616 -17.88 10.77 9.16
N SER A 617 -18.43 11.98 9.13
CA SER A 617 -19.10 12.58 10.29
C SER A 617 -20.33 11.78 10.72
N GLU A 618 -21.20 11.40 9.79
CA GLU A 618 -22.38 10.57 10.05
C GLU A 618 -22.01 9.19 10.61
N GLN A 619 -20.99 8.53 10.04
CA GLN A 619 -20.54 7.21 10.51
C GLN A 619 -19.89 7.28 11.90
N ILE A 620 -19.00 8.24 12.12
CA ILE A 620 -18.31 8.43 13.41
C ILE A 620 -19.34 8.72 14.50
N LEU A 621 -20.27 9.64 14.25
CA LEU A 621 -21.31 9.98 15.21
C LEU A 621 -22.27 8.81 15.44
N GLY A 622 -22.75 8.15 14.38
CA GLY A 622 -23.68 7.02 14.50
C GLY A 622 -23.11 5.84 15.30
N PHE A 623 -21.80 5.59 15.25
CA PHE A 623 -21.18 4.48 15.98
C PHE A 623 -20.65 4.84 17.37
N ILE A 624 -20.22 6.08 17.59
CA ILE A 624 -19.54 6.48 18.82
C ILE A 624 -20.49 7.20 19.79
N ASP A 625 -21.51 7.90 19.27
CA ASP A 625 -22.48 8.66 20.07
C ASP A 625 -23.57 7.75 20.71
N ASP A 626 -23.64 6.47 20.33
CA ASP A 626 -24.64 5.51 20.84
C ASP A 626 -24.21 4.80 22.14
N TYR A 627 -22.97 5.02 22.63
CA TYR A 627 -22.37 4.19 23.70
C TYR A 627 -21.91 4.97 24.95
N HIS A 628 -22.64 5.99 25.42
CA HIS A 628 -22.56 6.66 26.77
C HIS A 628 -22.52 8.20 26.78
N THR A 629 -22.84 8.89 25.70
CA THR A 629 -22.69 10.36 25.60
C THR A 629 -23.85 11.18 26.18
N SER A 630 -24.67 10.67 27.12
CA SER A 630 -25.59 11.53 27.90
C SER A 630 -25.23 11.66 29.38
N GLN A 631 -24.55 10.68 29.98
CA GLN A 631 -24.19 10.73 31.42
C GLN A 631 -22.84 11.40 31.71
N LEU A 632 -21.94 11.47 30.72
CA LEU A 632 -20.63 12.13 30.88
C LEU A 632 -20.69 13.66 30.75
N TYR A 633 -21.72 14.23 30.11
CA TYR A 633 -21.81 15.67 29.88
C TYR A 633 -22.20 16.48 31.13
N ASP A 634 -22.87 15.88 32.11
CA ASP A 634 -23.23 16.58 33.35
C ASP A 634 -22.09 16.60 34.38
N GLU A 635 -21.12 15.68 34.28
CA GLU A 635 -19.95 15.60 35.19
C GLU A 635 -18.70 16.33 34.65
N LEU A 636 -18.71 16.78 33.40
CA LEU A 636 -17.57 17.43 32.71
C LEU A 636 -17.74 18.95 32.53
N ASN A 637 -18.28 19.63 33.55
CA ASN A 637 -18.18 21.10 33.64
C ASN A 637 -16.78 21.59 34.04
N ASP A 638 -15.82 20.68 34.25
CA ASP A 638 -14.39 21.00 34.24
C ASP A 638 -13.78 20.48 32.93
N SER A 639 -13.52 21.40 32.03
CA SER A 639 -12.88 21.20 30.75
C SER A 639 -11.50 20.54 30.89
N ASP A 640 -11.41 19.25 30.61
CA ASP A 640 -10.14 18.64 30.22
C ASP A 640 -9.98 18.84 28.71
N GLU A 641 -9.23 19.87 28.30
CA GLU A 641 -8.87 20.18 26.90
C GLU A 641 -8.09 19.05 26.17
N ASN A 642 -8.03 17.83 26.72
CA ASN A 642 -7.14 16.74 26.32
C ASN A 642 -7.82 15.51 25.68
N ASN A 643 -9.13 15.54 25.41
CA ASN A 643 -9.81 14.42 24.75
C ASN A 643 -9.93 14.61 23.23
N ASP A 644 -8.89 14.22 22.48
CA ASP A 644 -8.83 14.30 21.01
C ASP A 644 -10.06 13.68 20.30
N LEU A 645 -10.66 12.62 20.87
CA LEU A 645 -11.86 11.99 20.32
C LEU A 645 -13.10 12.89 20.46
N GLU A 646 -13.23 13.58 21.60
CA GLU A 646 -14.34 14.51 21.84
C GLU A 646 -14.28 15.70 20.89
N LYS A 647 -13.06 16.21 20.64
CA LYS A 647 -12.83 17.24 19.62
C LYS A 647 -13.27 16.78 18.23
N LEU A 648 -12.92 15.55 17.85
CA LEU A 648 -13.38 14.97 16.58
C LEU A 648 -14.90 14.89 16.52
N LEU A 649 -15.58 14.45 17.59
CA LEU A 649 -17.04 14.36 17.62
C LEU A 649 -17.71 15.74 17.49
N ILE A 650 -17.17 16.77 18.15
CA ILE A 650 -17.63 18.16 18.03
C ILE A 650 -17.47 18.64 16.58
N ASP A 651 -16.33 18.38 15.95
CA ASP A 651 -16.07 18.78 14.57
C ASP A 651 -17.01 18.06 13.59
N CYS A 652 -17.24 16.75 13.77
CA CYS A 652 -18.22 15.99 13.00
C CYS A 652 -19.63 16.57 13.13
N ARG A 653 -20.06 16.92 14.36
CA ARG A 653 -21.41 17.45 14.60
C ARG A 653 -21.60 18.82 13.93
N LYS A 654 -20.63 19.72 14.09
CA LYS A 654 -20.63 21.02 13.38
C LYS A 654 -20.74 20.83 11.88
N TYR A 655 -19.99 19.87 11.32
CA TYR A 655 -20.03 19.60 9.89
C TYR A 655 -21.41 19.13 9.42
N CYS A 656 -22.06 18.22 10.17
CA CYS A 656 -23.42 17.78 9.86
C CYS A 656 -24.45 18.91 9.97
N ASP A 657 -24.35 19.74 11.01
CA ASP A 657 -25.26 20.87 11.24
C ASP A 657 -25.16 21.92 10.11
N GLU A 658 -23.96 22.19 9.59
CA GLU A 658 -23.73 23.12 8.47
C GLU A 658 -24.32 22.63 7.14
N HIS A 659 -24.54 21.32 6.98
CA HIS A 659 -25.05 20.72 5.75
C HIS A 659 -26.57 20.43 5.79
N ASP A 660 -27.30 21.03 6.74
CA ASP A 660 -28.76 20.85 6.95
C ASP A 660 -29.20 19.37 7.07
N ASN A 661 -28.27 18.49 7.40
CA ASN A 661 -28.56 17.09 7.69
C ASN A 661 -28.94 16.96 9.16
N SER A 662 -30.24 17.08 9.47
CA SER A 662 -30.76 16.59 10.74
C SER A 662 -30.36 15.13 10.85
N PHE A 663 -29.62 14.73 11.90
CA PHE A 663 -29.28 13.34 12.22
C PHE A 663 -30.45 12.42 11.83
N ARG A 664 -30.37 11.82 10.64
CA ARG A 664 -31.13 10.61 10.38
C ARG A 664 -30.34 9.59 11.16
N SER A 665 -30.98 8.93 12.12
CA SER A 665 -30.51 7.66 12.66
C SER A 665 -30.45 6.65 11.51
N VAL A 666 -29.47 6.82 10.62
CA VAL A 666 -29.09 5.86 9.62
C VAL A 666 -28.29 4.84 10.41
N TYR A 667 -28.98 3.79 10.87
CA TYR A 667 -28.32 2.55 11.25
C TYR A 667 -27.43 2.17 10.05
N ALA A 668 -26.11 2.37 10.21
CA ALA A 668 -25.15 2.19 9.15
C ALA A 668 -25.29 0.78 8.57
N GLY A 669 -25.37 0.71 7.25
CA GLY A 669 -25.58 -0.51 6.49
C GLY A 669 -24.54 -1.58 6.83
N PHE A 670 -25.03 -2.75 7.22
CA PHE A 670 -24.24 -3.97 7.17
C PHE A 670 -24.09 -4.41 5.69
N PRO A 671 -22.97 -5.05 5.31
CA PRO A 671 -22.58 -5.28 3.92
C PRO A 671 -23.68 -5.94 3.08
N GLN A 672 -23.77 -5.58 1.79
CA GLN A 672 -24.74 -6.11 0.80
C GLN A 672 -24.67 -7.64 0.58
N GLU A 673 -23.71 -8.34 1.21
CA GLU A 673 -23.67 -9.80 1.24
C GLU A 673 -24.60 -10.41 2.31
N THR A 674 -25.30 -9.58 3.09
CA THR A 674 -26.30 -10.00 4.09
C THR A 674 -27.72 -9.95 3.51
N GLY A 675 -28.37 -11.11 3.44
CA GLY A 675 -29.69 -11.26 2.84
C GLY A 675 -30.84 -10.75 3.72
N ALA A 676 -31.56 -9.75 3.21
CA ALA A 676 -32.92 -9.31 3.53
C ALA A 676 -33.21 -8.68 4.91
N LEU A 677 -33.69 -7.42 4.88
CA LEU A 677 -34.43 -6.75 5.95
C LEU A 677 -35.94 -7.01 5.77
N ALA A 678 -36.66 -7.33 6.86
CA ALA A 678 -38.13 -7.30 6.89
C ALA A 678 -38.62 -6.53 8.12
N TRP A 679 -39.56 -5.61 7.90
CA TRP A 679 -40.17 -4.77 8.94
C TRP A 679 -41.55 -5.35 9.31
N SER A 680 -41.91 -5.31 10.61
CA SER A 680 -43.27 -5.54 11.07
C SER A 680 -43.89 -4.22 11.55
N PHE A 681 -45.06 -3.87 10.99
CA PHE A 681 -45.87 -2.74 11.45
C PHE A 681 -46.76 -3.22 12.61
N SER A 682 -46.22 -3.19 13.84
CA SER A 682 -46.97 -3.45 15.08
C SER A 682 -46.36 -2.59 16.20
N PRO A 683 -47.09 -2.21 17.27
CA PRO A 683 -46.66 -1.22 18.26
C PRO A 683 -45.44 -1.61 19.11
N ILE A 684 -44.93 -2.83 18.91
CA ILE A 684 -43.71 -3.34 19.52
C ILE A 684 -42.75 -3.58 18.36
N THR A 685 -41.78 -2.68 18.19
CA THR A 685 -40.85 -2.72 17.05
C THR A 685 -39.87 -3.87 17.22
N HIS A 686 -40.11 -5.00 16.55
CA HIS A 686 -39.15 -6.11 16.50
C HIS A 686 -38.26 -5.96 15.26
N VAL A 687 -36.93 -5.94 15.43
CA VAL A 687 -35.97 -5.99 14.31
C VAL A 687 -35.41 -7.41 14.20
N LEU A 688 -35.56 -8.02 13.03
CA LEU A 688 -35.07 -9.36 12.71
C LEU A 688 -33.81 -9.27 11.85
N PHE A 689 -32.72 -9.91 12.30
CA PHE A 689 -31.42 -9.91 11.61
C PHE A 689 -30.97 -11.32 11.24
N LEU A 690 -30.28 -11.46 10.09
CA LEU A 690 -29.70 -12.71 9.60
C LEU A 690 -28.23 -12.50 9.24
N ASN A 691 -27.31 -13.17 9.94
CA ASN A 691 -25.88 -13.07 9.66
C ASN A 691 -25.37 -14.10 8.64
N GLU A 692 -24.10 -13.96 8.23
CA GLU A 692 -23.34 -14.86 7.34
C GLU A 692 -23.24 -16.33 7.82
N PHE A 693 -23.64 -16.62 9.07
CA PHE A 693 -23.76 -17.97 9.63
C PHE A 693 -25.22 -18.47 9.71
N TYR A 694 -26.16 -17.80 9.04
CA TYR A 694 -27.60 -18.06 9.07
C TYR A 694 -28.22 -18.02 10.47
N THR A 695 -27.73 -17.14 11.34
CA THR A 695 -28.25 -16.98 12.71
C THR A 695 -29.29 -15.87 12.73
N LEU A 696 -30.49 -16.16 13.27
CA LEU A 696 -31.57 -15.19 13.47
C LEU A 696 -31.41 -14.48 14.82
N VAL A 697 -31.45 -13.15 14.85
CA VAL A 697 -31.48 -12.35 16.09
C VAL A 697 -32.72 -11.46 16.08
N VAL A 698 -33.46 -11.43 17.19
CA VAL A 698 -34.65 -10.58 17.39
C VAL A 698 -34.31 -9.50 18.41
N LEU A 699 -34.54 -8.23 18.06
CA LEU A 699 -34.39 -7.09 18.98
C LEU A 699 -35.75 -6.46 19.22
N ASP A 700 -36.10 -6.22 20.48
CA ASP A 700 -37.31 -5.47 20.86
C ASP A 700 -36.96 -4.00 21.10
N GLY A 701 -37.62 -3.10 20.38
CA GLY A 701 -37.61 -1.67 20.63
C GLY A 701 -38.91 -1.25 21.32
N HIS A 702 -38.78 -0.50 22.42
CA HIS A 702 -39.90 0.18 23.07
C HIS A 702 -39.83 1.68 22.80
N GLN A 703 -40.97 2.27 22.45
CA GLN A 703 -41.14 3.72 22.35
C GLN A 703 -41.76 4.19 23.66
N ASP A 704 -41.01 4.95 24.46
CA ASP A 704 -41.55 5.64 25.64
C ASP A 704 -41.92 7.08 25.26
N ASP A 705 -42.95 7.65 25.90
CA ASP A 705 -43.63 8.90 25.49
C ASP A 705 -42.72 10.16 25.52
N ASP A 706 -41.46 10.05 25.98
CA ASP A 706 -40.48 11.15 26.11
C ASP A 706 -39.37 11.14 25.04
N LYS A 707 -39.69 10.82 23.78
CA LYS A 707 -38.82 10.97 22.57
C LYS A 707 -37.45 10.28 22.60
N ASN A 708 -37.13 9.47 23.60
CA ASN A 708 -35.93 8.64 23.62
C ASN A 708 -36.27 7.23 23.14
N HIS A 709 -35.55 6.75 22.13
CA HIS A 709 -35.65 5.36 21.66
C HIS A 709 -34.65 4.53 22.46
N PHE A 710 -35.12 3.54 23.22
CA PHE A 710 -34.26 2.57 23.88
C PHE A 710 -34.40 1.20 23.20
N ILE A 711 -33.27 0.59 22.85
CA ILE A 711 -33.20 -0.80 22.39
C ILE A 711 -32.55 -1.60 23.52
N GLU A 712 -33.33 -2.43 24.21
CA GLU A 712 -32.77 -3.41 25.13
C GLU A 712 -32.44 -4.69 24.35
N THR A 713 -31.15 -5.01 24.23
CA THR A 713 -30.70 -6.24 23.57
C THR A 713 -31.03 -7.47 24.41
N HIS A 714 -32.16 -8.12 24.12
CA HIS A 714 -32.51 -9.44 24.67
C HIS A 714 -32.13 -10.51 23.66
N THR A 715 -31.00 -11.20 23.86
CA THR A 715 -30.57 -12.24 22.91
C THR A 715 -31.37 -13.52 23.12
N VAL A 716 -32.36 -13.80 22.28
CA VAL A 716 -33.15 -15.04 22.37
C VAL A 716 -32.82 -15.98 21.20
N ALA A 717 -31.83 -16.85 21.46
CA ALA A 717 -31.42 -18.06 20.72
C ALA A 717 -30.60 -17.91 19.42
N MET A 718 -29.57 -18.77 19.29
CA MET A 718 -28.81 -19.00 18.05
C MET A 718 -29.34 -20.23 17.33
N ILE A 719 -29.91 -20.05 16.12
CA ILE A 719 -30.46 -21.14 15.30
C ILE A 719 -29.63 -21.28 14.02
N ASN A 720 -29.09 -22.47 13.75
CA ASN A 720 -28.42 -22.78 12.50
C ASN A 720 -29.46 -23.22 11.45
N MET A 721 -29.77 -22.37 10.46
CA MET A 721 -30.83 -22.65 9.47
C MET A 721 -30.49 -23.75 8.45
N GLN A 722 -29.22 -24.15 8.28
CA GLN A 722 -28.86 -25.27 7.40
C GLN A 722 -29.17 -26.62 8.04
N THR A 723 -29.12 -26.71 9.37
CA THR A 723 -29.29 -27.96 10.12
C THR A 723 -30.57 -28.00 10.96
N GLY A 724 -31.21 -26.85 11.19
CA GLY A 724 -32.37 -26.69 12.07
C GLY A 724 -32.05 -26.86 13.56
N LYS A 725 -30.77 -26.95 13.94
CA LYS A 725 -30.34 -27.09 15.34
C LYS A 725 -30.17 -25.72 16.01
N VAL A 726 -30.68 -25.61 17.24
CA VAL A 726 -30.42 -24.48 18.14
C VAL A 726 -29.10 -24.77 18.86
N ASP A 727 -28.06 -23.97 18.62
CA ASP A 727 -26.73 -24.24 19.15
C ASP A 727 -26.52 -23.67 20.57
N LYS A 728 -27.12 -22.52 20.92
CA LYS A 728 -27.16 -21.98 22.29
C LYS A 728 -28.39 -21.09 22.54
N ILE A 729 -28.96 -21.17 23.74
CA ILE A 729 -30.03 -20.29 24.25
C ILE A 729 -29.47 -19.56 25.48
N PHE A 730 -29.61 -18.24 25.54
CA PHE A 730 -29.29 -17.45 26.74
C PHE A 730 -30.56 -16.92 27.40
N LEU A 731 -30.51 -16.88 28.73
CA LEU A 731 -31.62 -16.62 29.64
C LEU A 731 -31.85 -15.11 29.81
N ASP A 732 -33.12 -14.72 29.93
CA ASP A 732 -33.53 -13.41 30.38
C ASP A 732 -33.36 -13.25 31.91
N LYS A 733 -33.16 -12.01 32.38
CA LYS A 733 -32.79 -11.62 33.75
C LYS A 733 -33.78 -12.05 34.84
N ASP A 734 -35.01 -12.45 34.47
CA ASP A 734 -36.04 -12.88 35.43
C ASP A 734 -36.14 -14.39 35.64
N PHE A 735 -35.14 -15.19 35.22
CA PHE A 735 -34.87 -16.58 35.62
C PHE A 735 -36.10 -17.39 36.09
N ASN A 736 -36.96 -17.89 35.19
CA ASN A 736 -37.81 -19.07 35.52
C ASN A 736 -38.47 -19.85 34.36
N LYS A 737 -38.29 -19.52 33.08
CA LYS A 737 -38.93 -20.29 31.98
C LYS A 737 -37.96 -20.62 30.85
N ILE A 738 -37.64 -21.91 30.69
CA ILE A 738 -36.85 -22.44 29.57
C ILE A 738 -37.81 -22.80 28.44
N TRP A 739 -37.59 -22.24 27.25
CA TRP A 739 -38.33 -22.57 26.03
C TRP A 739 -37.38 -23.19 25.00
N ASN A 740 -37.74 -24.36 24.48
CA ASN A 740 -37.02 -24.98 23.35
C ASN A 740 -37.81 -24.73 22.06
N GLY A 741 -37.17 -24.08 21.08
CA GLY A 741 -37.79 -23.75 19.79
C GLY A 741 -37.41 -24.70 18.66
N TYR A 742 -38.35 -25.03 17.77
CA TYR A 742 -38.09 -25.78 16.54
C TYR A 742 -38.84 -25.15 15.35
N ILE A 743 -38.17 -25.12 14.20
CA ILE A 743 -38.76 -24.68 12.92
C ILE A 743 -39.02 -25.92 12.05
N THR A 744 -40.23 -26.04 11.52
CA THR A 744 -40.56 -27.15 10.60
C THR A 744 -40.04 -26.84 9.19
N LYS A 745 -39.66 -27.88 8.44
CA LYS A 745 -39.01 -27.76 7.12
C LYS A 745 -39.85 -27.07 6.04
N ASN A 746 -41.15 -26.87 6.27
CA ASN A 746 -42.03 -26.09 5.38
C ASN A 746 -41.98 -24.59 5.65
N GLY A 747 -41.15 -24.11 6.57
CA GLY A 747 -40.61 -22.76 6.59
C GLY A 747 -41.59 -21.61 6.86
N ASN A 748 -42.85 -21.88 7.22
CA ASN A 748 -43.89 -20.86 7.45
C ASN A 748 -44.38 -20.75 8.91
N LYS A 749 -43.94 -21.63 9.82
CA LYS A 749 -44.31 -21.57 11.26
C LYS A 749 -43.17 -21.97 12.19
N ILE A 750 -43.06 -21.28 13.32
CA ILE A 750 -42.12 -21.53 14.42
C ILE A 750 -42.92 -22.04 15.63
N TYR A 751 -42.45 -23.10 16.29
CA TYR A 751 -43.07 -23.64 17.51
C TYR A 751 -42.10 -23.51 18.69
N LEU A 752 -42.56 -22.87 19.77
CA LEU A 752 -41.83 -22.73 21.03
C LEU A 752 -42.49 -23.61 22.09
N PHE A 753 -41.73 -24.55 22.64
CA PHE A 753 -42.18 -25.49 23.66
C PHE A 753 -41.65 -25.08 25.03
N GLY A 754 -42.56 -24.82 25.96
CA GLY A 754 -42.27 -24.49 27.34
C GLY A 754 -42.91 -25.49 28.30
N VAL A 755 -42.56 -25.36 29.58
CA VAL A 755 -43.04 -26.26 30.64
C VAL A 755 -44.57 -26.19 30.81
N GLU A 756 -45.20 -25.06 30.49
CA GLU A 756 -46.63 -24.79 30.70
C GLU A 756 -47.47 -24.83 29.40
N GLY A 757 -46.86 -25.00 28.23
CA GLY A 757 -47.59 -24.91 26.96
C GLY A 757 -46.73 -24.86 25.70
N VAL A 758 -47.39 -24.81 24.55
CA VAL A 758 -46.76 -24.61 23.23
C VAL A 758 -47.30 -23.33 22.61
N LYS A 759 -46.39 -22.45 22.17
CA LYS A 759 -46.70 -21.25 21.38
C LYS A 759 -46.27 -21.46 19.93
N THR A 760 -47.07 -20.95 19.00
CA THR A 760 -46.81 -21.05 17.56
C THR A 760 -46.83 -19.67 16.94
N PHE A 761 -45.84 -19.38 16.10
CA PHE A 761 -45.65 -18.10 15.41
C PHE A 761 -45.56 -18.32 13.91
N ASN A 762 -45.91 -17.31 13.12
CA ASN A 762 -45.65 -17.28 11.70
C ASN A 762 -44.17 -16.96 11.48
N SER A 763 -43.44 -17.81 10.76
CA SER A 763 -41.98 -17.60 10.58
C SER A 763 -41.63 -16.47 9.62
N ARG A 764 -42.59 -15.98 8.81
CA ARG A 764 -42.35 -14.87 7.87
C ARG A 764 -42.74 -13.52 8.45
N THR A 765 -43.79 -13.46 9.26
CA THR A 765 -44.31 -12.20 9.80
C THR A 765 -43.96 -11.99 11.27
N GLY A 766 -43.62 -13.05 12.01
CA GLY A 766 -43.35 -13.00 13.44
C GLY A 766 -44.60 -13.02 14.32
N ASP A 767 -45.80 -12.95 13.74
CA ASP A 767 -47.05 -12.90 14.52
C ASP A 767 -47.32 -14.20 15.28
N MET A 768 -47.81 -14.09 16.51
CA MET A 768 -48.26 -15.25 17.28
C MET A 768 -49.57 -15.80 16.71
N LEU A 769 -49.53 -17.03 16.22
CA LEU A 769 -50.67 -17.70 15.59
C LEU A 769 -51.55 -18.41 16.61
N SER A 770 -50.96 -19.02 17.64
CA SER A 770 -51.72 -19.74 18.68
C SER A 770 -50.90 -20.02 19.93
N GLU A 771 -51.57 -20.11 21.08
CA GLU A 771 -51.00 -20.58 22.35
C GLU A 771 -51.88 -21.70 22.91
N LYS A 772 -51.29 -22.84 23.24
CA LYS A 772 -51.96 -23.96 23.94
C LYS A 772 -51.27 -24.20 25.27
N THR A 773 -51.99 -23.96 26.37
CA THR A 773 -51.55 -24.32 27.71
C THR A 773 -51.78 -25.81 27.97
N LEU A 774 -50.81 -26.43 28.64
CA LEU A 774 -50.83 -27.85 28.98
C LEU A 774 -50.80 -27.99 30.50
N SER A 775 -51.83 -28.61 31.07
CA SER A 775 -51.85 -28.97 32.49
C SER A 775 -51.11 -30.30 32.69
N TRP A 776 -49.91 -30.27 33.28
CA TRP A 776 -49.12 -31.48 33.54
C TRP A 776 -49.04 -31.82 35.02
N ASP A 777 -49.15 -33.11 35.34
CA ASP A 777 -48.87 -33.64 36.67
C ASP A 777 -47.33 -33.82 36.82
N ASN A 778 -46.71 -33.00 37.67
CA ASN A 778 -45.27 -32.67 37.70
C ASN A 778 -44.29 -33.84 38.04
N LYS A 779 -44.70 -35.10 38.03
CA LYS A 779 -43.85 -36.26 38.36
C LYS A 779 -43.50 -37.20 37.20
N SER A 780 -43.93 -36.93 35.96
CA SER A 780 -43.72 -37.90 34.86
C SER A 780 -43.11 -37.38 33.56
N PHE A 781 -42.52 -36.17 33.56
CA PHE A 781 -41.91 -35.60 32.36
C PHE A 781 -40.54 -36.22 32.03
N CYS A 782 -39.78 -36.67 33.01
CA CYS A 782 -38.37 -37.01 32.83
C CYS A 782 -38.09 -38.31 32.03
N ASN A 783 -39.08 -39.05 31.52
CA ASN A 783 -38.84 -40.34 30.85
C ASN A 783 -39.85 -40.73 29.74
N LYS A 784 -40.54 -39.78 29.08
CA LYS A 784 -41.56 -40.10 28.04
C LYS A 784 -41.38 -39.24 26.78
N ALA A 785 -41.43 -39.86 25.60
CA ALA A 785 -41.36 -39.18 24.30
C ALA A 785 -42.76 -38.86 23.74
N TYR A 786 -42.91 -37.67 23.19
CA TYR A 786 -44.13 -37.17 22.53
C TYR A 786 -43.81 -36.70 21.12
N CYS A 787 -44.77 -36.81 20.19
CA CYS A 787 -44.66 -36.25 18.84
C CYS A 787 -45.89 -35.39 18.49
N MET A 788 -45.68 -34.36 17.67
CA MET A 788 -46.75 -33.56 17.09
C MET A 788 -47.13 -34.15 15.74
N THR A 789 -48.43 -34.31 15.49
CA THR A 789 -48.95 -34.76 14.19
C THR A 789 -49.11 -33.59 13.23
N THR A 790 -49.31 -33.89 11.94
CA THR A 790 -49.53 -32.89 10.86
C THR A 790 -50.77 -32.02 11.07
N ASN A 791 -51.65 -32.37 12.00
CA ASN A 791 -52.86 -31.64 12.36
C ASN A 791 -52.72 -30.87 13.69
N ASP A 792 -51.50 -30.61 14.16
CA ASP A 792 -51.20 -29.90 15.41
C ASP A 792 -51.82 -30.56 16.68
N GLU A 793 -51.94 -31.89 16.67
CA GLU A 793 -52.28 -32.72 17.85
C GLU A 793 -51.06 -33.47 18.40
N MET A 794 -50.90 -33.45 19.73
CA MET A 794 -49.76 -34.05 20.43
C MET A 794 -50.09 -35.48 20.89
N LYS A 795 -49.31 -36.49 20.46
CA LYS A 795 -49.51 -37.91 20.81
C LYS A 795 -48.30 -38.49 21.54
N ARG A 796 -48.56 -39.39 22.50
CA ARG A 796 -47.54 -40.11 23.29
C ARG A 796 -47.04 -41.34 22.53
N VAL A 797 -45.72 -41.52 22.44
CA VAL A 797 -45.10 -42.66 21.74
C VAL A 797 -44.62 -43.70 22.76
N SER A 798 -44.94 -44.99 22.55
CA SER A 798 -44.53 -46.08 23.46
C SER A 798 -43.17 -46.65 23.06
N SER A 799 -42.30 -46.86 24.05
CA SER A 799 -40.85 -46.97 23.90
C SER A 799 -40.28 -48.32 23.46
N ARG A 800 -41.01 -49.17 22.70
CA ARG A 800 -40.52 -50.55 22.44
C ARG A 800 -40.45 -51.09 21.01
N LYS A 801 -40.94 -50.41 19.97
CA LYS A 801 -40.61 -50.75 18.57
C LYS A 801 -40.80 -49.54 17.67
N VAL A 802 -39.71 -48.95 17.19
CA VAL A 802 -39.78 -48.05 16.02
C VAL A 802 -38.67 -48.45 15.06
N TYR A 803 -39.10 -49.07 13.98
CA TYR A 803 -38.30 -49.38 12.80
C TYR A 803 -37.85 -48.06 12.18
N ILE A 804 -36.56 -47.95 11.81
CA ILE A 804 -36.12 -46.92 10.87
C ILE A 804 -36.69 -47.35 9.51
N LEU A 805 -37.92 -46.93 9.23
CA LEU A 805 -38.51 -46.95 7.91
C LEU A 805 -38.21 -45.59 7.27
N ASN A 806 -37.70 -45.63 6.04
CA ASN A 806 -37.36 -44.48 5.22
C ASN A 806 -38.59 -43.58 4.98
N ASP A 807 -38.81 -42.60 5.86
CA ASP A 807 -39.66 -41.44 5.60
C ASP A 807 -39.15 -40.22 6.42
N PRO A 808 -38.97 -39.02 5.82
CA PRO A 808 -38.11 -37.98 6.38
C PRO A 808 -38.78 -37.01 7.38
N TRP A 809 -39.81 -37.43 8.13
CA TRP A 809 -40.70 -36.49 8.85
C TRP A 809 -40.89 -36.72 10.36
N PHE A 810 -39.96 -37.36 11.07
CA PHE A 810 -40.05 -37.49 12.55
C PHE A 810 -38.68 -37.38 13.24
N TYR A 811 -38.51 -36.40 14.14
CA TYR A 811 -37.38 -36.35 15.09
C TYR A 811 -37.87 -36.39 16.55
N LEU A 812 -37.22 -37.24 17.34
CA LEU A 812 -37.56 -37.61 18.71
C LEU A 812 -36.68 -36.81 19.72
N LEU A 813 -37.27 -36.23 20.77
CA LEU A 813 -36.54 -35.59 21.87
C LEU A 813 -35.99 -36.64 22.87
N SER A 814 -34.66 -36.87 22.90
CA SER A 814 -33.98 -37.41 24.11
C SER A 814 -32.44 -37.32 24.04
N LYS A 815 -31.82 -37.01 25.20
CA LYS A 815 -30.39 -37.08 25.61
C LYS A 815 -29.42 -35.96 25.17
N THR A 816 -29.32 -34.91 26.00
CA THR A 816 -28.06 -34.17 26.26
C THR A 816 -28.12 -33.50 27.63
N PHE A 817 -27.83 -34.25 28.70
CA PHE A 817 -27.63 -33.68 30.06
C PHE A 817 -26.37 -34.25 30.73
N GLU A 818 -25.38 -34.71 29.96
CA GLU A 818 -24.24 -35.48 30.50
C GLU A 818 -22.84 -34.99 30.09
N ILE A 819 -22.67 -33.79 29.51
CA ILE A 819 -21.33 -33.30 29.07
C ILE A 819 -21.10 -31.83 29.44
N LEU A 820 -21.34 -31.44 30.70
CA LEU A 820 -20.96 -30.11 31.24
C LEU A 820 -20.35 -30.16 32.64
N CYS A 821 -19.73 -31.29 33.01
CA CYS A 821 -18.97 -31.42 34.25
C CYS A 821 -17.54 -31.92 33.99
N THR A 822 -16.76 -31.21 33.17
CA THR A 822 -15.29 -31.31 33.19
C THR A 822 -14.68 -30.10 32.47
N TRP A 823 -13.95 -29.29 33.24
CA TRP A 823 -12.99 -28.23 32.86
C TRP A 823 -13.40 -26.81 33.23
N TRP A 824 -13.28 -26.49 34.53
CA TRP A 824 -12.68 -25.25 35.02
C TRP A 824 -12.23 -25.44 36.48
N TRP A 825 -10.92 -25.45 36.70
CA TRP A 825 -10.28 -25.12 37.99
C TRP A 825 -8.86 -24.62 37.71
N PRO A 826 -8.47 -23.40 38.11
CA PRO A 826 -7.08 -23.04 38.36
C PRO A 826 -6.80 -23.02 39.88
N MET A 827 -5.72 -23.69 40.30
CA MET A 827 -5.25 -23.71 41.69
C MET A 827 -4.40 -22.47 42.05
N ASN A 828 -4.64 -21.92 43.24
CA ASN A 828 -3.61 -21.42 44.18
C ASN A 828 -3.58 -22.44 45.34
N GLY A 829 -2.50 -22.86 46.00
CA GLY A 829 -1.05 -22.62 45.89
C GLY A 829 -0.37 -23.27 47.13
N ALA A 830 0.79 -23.92 46.96
CA ALA A 830 1.87 -24.17 47.96
C ALA A 830 2.86 -25.26 47.46
N LEU A 831 3.91 -24.83 46.75
CA LEU A 831 5.34 -25.11 47.00
C LEU A 831 6.17 -24.16 46.14
#